data_AF-A0AAU3D282-F1
#
_entry.id   AF-A0AAU3D282-F1
#
_cell.length_a   1.000
_cell.length_b   1.000
_cell.length_c   1.000
_cell.angle_alpha   90.00
_cell.angle_beta   90.00
_cell.angle_gamma   90.00
#
_symmetry.space_group_name_H-M   'P 1'
#
loop_
_entity.id
_entity.type
_entity.pdbx_description
1 polymer ?
#
loop_
_entity_poly.entity_id
_entity_poly.type
_entity_poly.pdbx_seq_one_letter_code
_entity_poly.pdbx_strand_id
1 'polypeptide(L)'
;MEDVRELLAEYGQCHGDEVPEQDRHHLLVDVVAALIRRTDAEATVDYRSQDAPAVFFELDGRDYAITVTAASGTDAAESARAAVQALEQRDLGPGVRWILVFARTAGGAVDDALRAVMGARGVLLDQDHLEAAVCALAPLATLIRSAFRTPRPPYTPLHELLLQEPAEPAPALCVPARPSGAVTVPDRTEPGIEASVVLAGEDWPLTPSGLAWESAERALITTEAGLAEVDLRRGGVRWRLPLPGVHGAAVVLPDGAVCVPCGPAVVMWHGGELRAVGGGFEANANLLLGPDASVWVLSGSGATLGTGTGSTLALTRLGDEVGDQQRFSIAFDAAVRSAGWLDGRRFFLAASGHSAVVDLAVGTSAGEREEWPLTPVSYPGHVACTGTDTVLVAGRAGSGIGVELHTVNAASRTSEAVAEVQLGEVLGLAQTPAGGPAYLLGALPTNDIGAVHPVLMKITGHAPDATAPVDEQQAPAPAADQYAAVRQLARGVKKDYALEKFPMPGGKGGMGVVHEARHKTADVVVAFKKPLSLRERLTARMMREIEVAQKLGGNRHVMPVLDSCPRAEWFVMPLAQNTAERLQPQLKGDAQELRALVEAVAAALADAHRLDYLHRDIKPANILHLDGRWVLGDWGIVRRPRGQTTNPKRTGTTIGTAEFAAPELSVDPHNAKAASDIYSLGKVIAWLLTGIDPQPNVVQLPSGPWRGVVRQCTFHAPSLRPQTIAEFLDLVERETSPTFDLPIARAQQLAAAAQEGDTDAAGRLLALAADNGDDYELYLDVLPGLEMDVTGPLVLANPEQALTLVRAMAGHVHGDGTGWPHYNECKRAIAWLRGVARQAAQEEEWDLLEEAARGMCTWDAASNEFDQQNATRDWLRRLRGQAAQILAGVLREHPGSARFYYELAGERAVDLSIRSAIRSATSN
;
A
#
# COMPACT_ATOMS: atom_id res chain seq x y z
N MET A 1 -9.85 3.79 -13.72
CA MET A 1 -10.08 3.93 -12.27
C MET A 1 -8.97 4.74 -11.62
N GLU A 2 -7.71 4.46 -11.95
CA GLU A 2 -6.55 5.27 -11.53
C GLU A 2 -6.72 6.74 -11.92
N ASP A 3 -7.13 7.03 -13.17
CA ASP A 3 -7.46 8.38 -13.63
C ASP A 3 -8.56 9.08 -12.81
N VAL A 4 -9.52 8.33 -12.25
CA VAL A 4 -10.58 8.90 -11.40
C VAL A 4 -10.01 9.28 -10.04
N ARG A 5 -9.11 8.46 -9.50
CA ARG A 5 -8.44 8.72 -8.22
C ARG A 5 -7.47 9.89 -8.32
N GLU A 6 -6.71 9.99 -9.41
CA GLU A 6 -5.85 11.16 -9.69
C GLU A 6 -6.68 12.43 -9.77
N LEU A 7 -7.78 12.41 -10.54
CA LEU A 7 -8.68 13.56 -10.65
C LEU A 7 -9.31 13.97 -9.31
N LEU A 8 -9.67 13.00 -8.46
CA LEU A 8 -10.16 13.27 -7.10
C LEU A 8 -9.07 13.91 -6.22
N ALA A 9 -7.82 13.49 -6.35
CA ALA A 9 -6.70 14.08 -5.61
C ALA A 9 -6.36 15.50 -6.11
N GLU A 10 -6.47 15.75 -7.41
CA GLU A 10 -6.35 17.10 -7.99
C GLU A 10 -7.50 18.01 -7.54
N TYR A 11 -8.73 17.49 -7.55
CA TYR A 11 -9.89 18.23 -7.06
C TYR A 11 -9.76 18.55 -5.56
N GLY A 12 -9.29 17.62 -4.73
CA GLY A 12 -9.00 17.85 -3.30
C GLY A 12 -8.04 19.02 -3.05
N GLN A 13 -7.02 19.19 -3.89
CA GLN A 13 -6.10 20.33 -3.80
C GLN A 13 -6.77 21.70 -4.08
N CYS A 14 -7.93 21.72 -4.75
CA CYS A 14 -8.71 22.94 -4.96
C CYS A 14 -9.36 23.46 -3.66
N HIS A 15 -9.50 22.59 -2.64
CA HIS A 15 -10.10 22.92 -1.35
C HIS A 15 -9.07 23.41 -0.33
N GLY A 16 -7.81 22.99 -0.46
CA GLY A 16 -6.73 23.33 0.46
C GLY A 16 -6.35 24.81 0.47
N ASP A 17 -5.89 25.30 1.62
CA ASP A 17 -5.39 26.68 1.79
C ASP A 17 -3.89 26.84 1.49
N GLU A 18 -3.21 25.75 1.14
CA GLU A 18 -1.77 25.74 0.83
C GLU A 18 -1.46 26.32 -0.56
N VAL A 19 -2.44 26.28 -1.47
CA VAL A 19 -2.30 26.72 -2.86
C VAL A 19 -2.89 28.14 -3.01
N PRO A 20 -2.19 29.08 -3.68
CA PRO A 20 -2.72 30.42 -3.94
C PRO A 20 -4.05 30.40 -4.69
N GLU A 21 -4.94 31.36 -4.40
CA GLU A 21 -6.31 31.40 -4.96
C GLU A 21 -6.36 31.34 -6.49
N GLN A 22 -5.44 32.03 -7.16
CA GLN A 22 -5.34 32.01 -8.63
C GLN A 22 -4.92 30.64 -9.18
N ASP A 23 -4.01 29.95 -8.49
CA ASP A 23 -3.56 28.62 -8.88
C ASP A 23 -4.65 27.56 -8.61
N ARG A 24 -5.41 27.71 -7.52
CA ARG A 24 -6.62 26.88 -7.27
C ARG A 24 -7.66 27.06 -8.37
N HIS A 25 -7.85 28.29 -8.84
CA HIS A 25 -8.77 28.58 -9.92
C HIS A 25 -8.34 27.92 -11.25
N HIS A 26 -7.05 27.98 -11.60
CA HIS A 26 -6.52 27.29 -12.78
C HIS A 26 -6.65 25.77 -12.65
N LEU A 27 -6.27 25.20 -11.50
CA LEU A 27 -6.38 23.76 -11.25
C LEU A 27 -7.83 23.28 -11.40
N LEU A 28 -8.79 24.04 -10.89
CA LEU A 28 -10.21 23.74 -11.02
C LEU A 28 -10.69 23.77 -12.48
N VAL A 29 -10.17 24.68 -13.30
CA VAL A 29 -10.43 24.70 -14.75
C VAL A 29 -9.83 23.47 -15.42
N ASP A 30 -8.64 23.06 -15.02
CA ASP A 30 -7.96 21.87 -15.55
C ASP A 30 -8.74 20.60 -15.20
N VAL A 31 -9.28 20.49 -13.97
CA VAL A 31 -10.18 19.40 -13.56
C VAL A 31 -11.44 19.36 -14.45
N VAL A 32 -12.08 20.50 -14.70
CA VAL A 32 -13.25 20.59 -15.59
C VAL A 32 -12.90 20.21 -17.03
N ALA A 33 -11.74 20.64 -17.53
CA ALA A 33 -11.26 20.26 -18.85
C ALA A 33 -11.00 18.76 -18.96
N ALA A 34 -10.36 18.17 -17.94
CA ALA A 34 -10.11 16.72 -17.87
C ALA A 34 -11.43 15.92 -17.86
N LEU A 35 -12.45 16.38 -17.12
CA LEU A 35 -13.79 15.77 -17.13
C LEU A 35 -14.45 15.79 -18.51
N ILE A 36 -14.33 16.89 -19.26
CA ILE A 36 -14.88 16.99 -20.61
C ILE A 36 -14.08 16.14 -21.60
N ARG A 37 -12.74 16.10 -21.48
CA ARG A 37 -11.87 15.29 -22.34
C ARG A 37 -12.14 13.80 -22.30
N ARG A 38 -12.77 13.31 -21.23
CA ARG A 38 -13.25 11.92 -21.13
C ARG A 38 -14.39 11.60 -22.11
N THR A 39 -15.12 12.62 -22.57
CA THR A 39 -16.22 12.48 -23.53
C THR A 39 -15.85 13.03 -24.91
N ASP A 40 -15.07 14.12 -24.96
CA ASP A 40 -14.59 14.77 -26.19
C ASP A 40 -13.08 15.03 -26.09
N ALA A 41 -12.27 14.19 -26.73
CA ALA A 41 -10.80 14.29 -26.68
C ALA A 41 -10.25 15.60 -27.28
N GLU A 42 -11.03 16.27 -28.14
CA GLU A 42 -10.64 17.52 -28.81
C GLU A 42 -10.97 18.77 -27.98
N ALA A 43 -11.47 18.62 -26.75
CA ALA A 43 -11.79 19.74 -25.88
C ALA A 43 -10.55 20.62 -25.60
N THR A 44 -10.68 21.91 -25.93
CA THR A 44 -9.61 22.90 -25.84
C THR A 44 -9.83 23.85 -24.67
N VAL A 45 -8.74 24.25 -24.02
CA VAL A 45 -8.78 25.25 -22.94
C VAL A 45 -8.22 26.56 -23.46
N ASP A 46 -8.97 27.65 -23.31
CA ASP A 46 -8.52 28.99 -23.69
C ASP A 46 -8.24 29.86 -22.46
N TYR A 47 -6.95 30.12 -22.22
CA TYR A 47 -6.46 31.01 -21.15
C TYR A 47 -6.28 32.47 -21.62
N ARG A 48 -6.72 32.86 -22.82
CA ARG A 48 -6.42 34.18 -23.42
C ARG A 48 -6.94 35.39 -22.66
N SER A 49 -7.87 35.25 -21.69
CA SER A 49 -8.14 36.30 -20.71
C SER A 49 -7.74 35.83 -19.32
N GLN A 50 -6.79 36.53 -18.70
CA GLN A 50 -6.30 36.23 -17.35
C GLN A 50 -7.41 36.22 -16.27
N ASP A 51 -8.56 36.83 -16.55
CA ASP A 51 -9.65 37.03 -15.58
C ASP A 51 -10.84 36.06 -15.72
N ALA A 52 -10.87 35.18 -16.74
CA ALA A 52 -11.99 34.25 -16.98
C ALA A 52 -11.63 33.10 -17.96
N PRO A 53 -10.79 32.14 -17.58
CA PRO A 53 -10.50 30.97 -18.42
C PRO A 53 -11.79 30.23 -18.82
N ALA A 54 -11.85 29.73 -20.06
CA ALA A 54 -13.00 28.95 -20.54
C ALA A 54 -12.57 27.68 -21.27
N VAL A 55 -13.34 26.62 -21.06
CA VAL A 55 -13.19 25.33 -21.75
C VAL A 55 -14.16 25.29 -22.92
N PHE A 56 -13.65 25.07 -24.13
CA PHE A 56 -14.43 24.95 -25.36
C PHE A 56 -14.43 23.51 -25.86
N PHE A 57 -15.61 23.01 -26.21
CA PHE A 57 -15.76 21.62 -26.65
C PHE A 57 -16.99 21.44 -27.55
N GLU A 58 -17.02 20.34 -28.31
CA GLU A 58 -18.16 19.97 -29.14
C GLU A 58 -18.87 18.76 -28.52
N LEU A 59 -20.21 18.78 -28.46
CA LEU A 59 -20.99 17.63 -28.03
C LEU A 59 -22.22 17.44 -28.94
N ASP A 60 -22.26 16.30 -29.64
CA ASP A 60 -23.32 15.94 -30.60
C ASP A 60 -23.52 17.02 -31.71
N GLY A 61 -22.44 17.57 -32.29
CA GLY A 61 -22.54 18.57 -33.36
C GLY A 61 -22.94 19.97 -32.89
N ARG A 62 -22.74 20.28 -31.60
CA ARG A 62 -23.02 21.59 -31.00
C ARG A 62 -21.84 22.06 -30.17
N ASP A 63 -21.50 23.34 -30.31
CA ASP A 63 -20.42 23.97 -29.58
C ASP A 63 -20.87 24.47 -28.20
N TYR A 64 -20.01 24.24 -27.20
CA TYR A 64 -20.21 24.64 -25.82
C TYR A 64 -18.99 25.38 -25.26
N ALA A 65 -19.25 26.30 -24.32
CA ALA A 65 -18.23 26.99 -23.54
C ALA A 65 -18.51 26.85 -22.04
N ILE A 66 -17.53 26.42 -21.24
CA ILE A 66 -17.64 26.34 -19.77
C ILE A 66 -16.78 27.42 -19.15
N THR A 67 -17.37 28.19 -18.23
CA THR A 67 -16.63 29.04 -17.29
C THR A 67 -16.85 28.52 -15.89
N VAL A 68 -15.79 28.53 -15.11
CA VAL A 68 -15.80 28.05 -13.73
C VAL A 68 -15.63 29.23 -12.79
N THR A 69 -16.22 29.17 -11.61
CA THR A 69 -15.99 30.15 -10.53
C THR A 69 -15.77 29.42 -9.22
N ALA A 70 -14.74 29.88 -8.51
CA ALA A 70 -14.34 29.36 -7.20
C ALA A 70 -14.94 30.19 -6.04
N ALA A 71 -15.77 31.19 -6.33
CA ALA A 71 -16.39 32.02 -5.32
C ALA A 71 -17.39 31.21 -4.47
N SER A 72 -17.50 31.58 -3.19
CA SER A 72 -18.38 30.94 -2.21
C SER A 72 -19.23 31.98 -1.47
N GLY A 73 -20.35 31.55 -0.89
CA GLY A 73 -21.20 32.41 -0.07
C GLY A 73 -21.88 33.56 -0.83
N THR A 74 -21.93 34.75 -0.24
CA THR A 74 -22.60 35.94 -0.83
C THR A 74 -21.92 36.45 -2.09
N ASP A 75 -20.63 36.20 -2.23
CA ASP A 75 -19.81 36.68 -3.35
C ASP A 75 -20.05 35.83 -4.61
N ALA A 76 -20.51 34.59 -4.45
CA ALA A 76 -20.81 33.68 -5.56
C ALA A 76 -21.82 34.28 -6.56
N ALA A 77 -22.87 34.94 -6.07
CA ALA A 77 -23.87 35.57 -6.93
C ALA A 77 -23.30 36.77 -7.71
N GLU A 78 -22.42 37.56 -7.10
CA GLU A 78 -21.77 38.68 -7.76
C GLU A 78 -20.74 38.20 -8.78
N SER A 79 -19.89 37.24 -8.41
CA SER A 79 -18.93 36.60 -9.31
C SER A 79 -19.60 35.92 -10.49
N ALA A 80 -20.77 35.30 -10.30
CA ALA A 80 -21.53 34.73 -11.41
C ALA A 80 -22.05 35.79 -12.38
N ARG A 81 -22.59 36.91 -11.88
CA ARG A 81 -23.02 38.00 -12.76
C ARG A 81 -21.84 38.55 -13.56
N ALA A 82 -20.68 38.70 -12.93
CA ALA A 82 -19.45 39.12 -13.61
C ALA A 82 -19.01 38.10 -14.67
N ALA A 83 -19.04 36.80 -14.35
CA ALA A 83 -18.68 35.73 -15.28
C ALA A 83 -19.63 35.68 -16.49
N VAL A 84 -20.94 35.82 -16.27
CA VAL A 84 -21.92 35.86 -17.37
C VAL A 84 -21.74 37.12 -18.23
N GLN A 85 -21.50 38.29 -17.64
CA GLN A 85 -21.20 39.51 -18.40
C GLN A 85 -19.91 39.37 -19.23
N ALA A 86 -18.87 38.73 -18.69
CA ALA A 86 -17.64 38.45 -19.41
C ALA A 86 -17.89 37.49 -20.59
N LEU A 87 -18.74 36.48 -20.42
CA LEU A 87 -19.17 35.58 -21.48
C LEU A 87 -19.99 36.28 -22.57
N GLU A 88 -20.86 37.22 -22.22
CA GLU A 88 -21.63 38.02 -23.19
C GLU A 88 -20.75 39.00 -23.98
N GLN A 89 -19.68 39.51 -23.37
CA GLN A 89 -18.69 40.35 -24.05
C GLN A 89 -17.75 39.55 -24.97
N ARG A 90 -17.66 38.23 -24.77
CA ARG A 90 -16.95 37.33 -25.68
C ARG A 90 -17.82 37.07 -26.91
N ASP A 91 -17.25 37.31 -28.10
CA ASP A 91 -17.88 36.93 -29.37
C ASP A 91 -17.77 35.41 -29.56
N LEU A 92 -18.57 34.65 -28.79
CA LEU A 92 -18.59 33.18 -28.82
C LEU A 92 -19.08 32.63 -30.17
N GLY A 93 -19.61 33.46 -31.07
CA GLY A 93 -20.20 33.05 -32.32
C GLY A 93 -21.68 32.64 -32.22
N PRO A 94 -22.40 32.59 -33.34
CA PRO A 94 -23.82 32.29 -33.36
C PRO A 94 -24.09 30.81 -33.05
N GLY A 95 -24.85 30.54 -31.97
CA GLY A 95 -25.35 29.19 -31.65
C GLY A 95 -24.61 28.48 -30.52
N VAL A 96 -23.48 29.00 -30.05
CA VAL A 96 -22.73 28.44 -28.91
C VAL A 96 -23.55 28.53 -27.62
N ARG A 97 -23.62 27.41 -26.89
CA ARG A 97 -24.23 27.33 -25.57
C ARG A 97 -23.16 27.50 -24.50
N TRP A 98 -23.52 28.05 -23.35
CA TRP A 98 -22.54 28.29 -22.29
C TRP A 98 -22.99 27.71 -20.95
N ILE A 99 -22.01 27.30 -20.14
CA ILE A 99 -22.20 26.66 -18.85
C ILE A 99 -21.42 27.45 -17.82
N LEU A 100 -22.06 27.77 -16.70
CA LEU A 100 -21.39 28.31 -15.51
C LEU A 100 -21.30 27.22 -14.44
N VAL A 101 -20.09 26.93 -13.97
CA VAL A 101 -19.84 25.95 -12.90
C VAL A 101 -19.49 26.69 -11.60
N PHE A 102 -20.33 26.58 -10.57
CA PHE A 102 -20.00 26.96 -9.20
C PHE A 102 -19.35 25.78 -8.49
N ALA A 103 -18.04 25.76 -8.38
CA ALA A 103 -17.38 24.60 -7.78
C ALA A 103 -17.47 24.53 -6.26
N ARG A 104 -17.74 25.65 -5.58
CA ARG A 104 -17.68 25.75 -4.09
C ARG A 104 -18.98 26.24 -3.45
N THR A 105 -20.06 26.24 -4.22
CA THR A 105 -21.35 26.73 -3.74
C THR A 105 -22.42 25.72 -4.11
N ALA A 106 -23.12 25.18 -3.11
CA ALA A 106 -24.29 24.34 -3.32
C ALA A 106 -25.47 25.15 -3.86
N GLY A 107 -26.41 24.48 -4.54
CA GLY A 107 -27.50 25.05 -5.36
C GLY A 107 -28.41 26.11 -4.76
N GLY A 108 -28.36 26.36 -3.45
CA GLY A 108 -29.17 27.34 -2.75
C GLY A 108 -28.83 28.81 -3.02
N ALA A 109 -27.70 29.11 -3.69
CA ALA A 109 -27.23 30.48 -3.93
C ALA A 109 -27.76 31.15 -5.21
N VAL A 110 -28.62 30.47 -5.99
CA VAL A 110 -29.13 31.00 -7.26
C VAL A 110 -30.35 31.89 -7.00
N ASP A 111 -30.13 33.21 -6.94
CA ASP A 111 -31.21 34.20 -6.85
C ASP A 111 -31.99 34.33 -8.18
N ASP A 112 -33.22 34.87 -8.13
CA ASP A 112 -34.04 35.07 -9.33
C ASP A 112 -33.40 36.06 -10.32
N ALA A 113 -32.50 36.93 -9.85
CA ALA A 113 -31.74 37.85 -10.69
C ALA A 113 -30.73 37.10 -11.56
N LEU A 114 -30.00 36.12 -11.01
CA LEU A 114 -29.06 35.29 -11.75
C LEU A 114 -29.80 34.45 -12.79
N ARG A 115 -30.95 33.84 -12.43
CA ARG A 115 -31.80 33.09 -13.38
C ARG A 115 -32.25 33.95 -14.57
N ALA A 116 -32.58 35.21 -14.33
CA ALA A 116 -33.01 36.13 -15.39
C ALA A 116 -31.88 36.43 -16.39
N VAL A 117 -30.61 36.48 -15.93
CA VAL A 117 -29.46 36.79 -16.77
C VAL A 117 -28.99 35.57 -17.60
N MET A 118 -29.23 34.34 -17.16
CA MET A 118 -28.76 33.14 -17.88
C MET A 118 -29.47 32.88 -19.22
N GLY A 119 -30.71 33.34 -19.37
CA GLY A 119 -31.50 33.17 -20.59
C GLY A 119 -31.67 31.69 -21.01
N ALA A 120 -32.00 31.45 -22.30
CA ALA A 120 -32.24 30.10 -22.84
C ALA A 120 -30.96 29.39 -23.36
N ARG A 121 -29.81 30.07 -23.33
CA ARG A 121 -28.52 29.56 -23.85
C ARG A 121 -27.53 29.17 -22.75
N GLY A 122 -27.80 29.56 -21.51
CA GLY A 122 -26.96 29.29 -20.35
C GLY A 122 -27.58 28.26 -19.39
N VAL A 123 -26.75 27.37 -18.84
CA VAL A 123 -27.12 26.51 -17.70
C VAL A 123 -26.10 26.61 -16.57
N LEU A 124 -26.57 26.42 -15.34
CA LEU A 124 -25.75 26.47 -14.14
C LEU A 124 -25.58 25.06 -13.58
N LEU A 125 -24.34 24.71 -13.29
CA LEU A 125 -23.98 23.51 -12.52
C LEU A 125 -23.33 23.97 -11.23
N ASP A 126 -23.78 23.44 -10.10
CA ASP A 126 -23.25 23.76 -8.78
C ASP A 126 -22.21 22.73 -8.32
N GLN A 127 -21.79 22.84 -7.06
CA GLN A 127 -20.81 21.95 -6.45
C GLN A 127 -21.27 20.48 -6.52
N ASP A 128 -22.54 20.18 -6.25
CA ASP A 128 -23.07 18.81 -6.26
C ASP A 128 -22.97 18.20 -7.67
N HIS A 129 -23.20 18.99 -8.71
CA HIS A 129 -23.04 18.54 -10.11
C HIS A 129 -21.59 18.24 -10.47
N LEU A 130 -20.66 19.08 -10.03
CA LEU A 130 -19.25 18.89 -10.30
C LEU A 130 -18.73 17.66 -9.54
N GLU A 131 -19.06 17.53 -8.27
CA GLU A 131 -18.66 16.39 -7.43
C GLU A 131 -19.23 15.08 -7.94
N ALA A 132 -20.47 15.07 -8.46
CA ALA A 132 -21.02 13.91 -9.16
C ALA A 132 -20.18 13.50 -10.37
N ALA A 133 -19.64 14.47 -11.12
CA ALA A 133 -18.77 14.18 -12.26
C ALA A 133 -17.37 13.72 -11.84
N VAL A 134 -16.76 14.37 -10.85
CA VAL A 134 -15.45 14.01 -10.30
C VAL A 134 -15.48 12.61 -9.69
N CYS A 135 -16.53 12.27 -8.94
CA CYS A 135 -16.71 10.93 -8.36
C CYS A 135 -17.10 9.85 -9.39
N ALA A 136 -17.28 10.23 -10.66
CA ALA A 136 -17.76 9.37 -11.74
C ALA A 136 -19.16 8.77 -11.50
N LEU A 137 -20.03 9.48 -10.76
CA LEU A 137 -21.45 9.16 -10.67
C LEU A 137 -22.16 9.40 -12.01
N ALA A 138 -21.84 10.50 -12.69
CA ALA A 138 -22.35 10.81 -14.02
C ALA A 138 -21.34 11.63 -14.82
N PRO A 139 -21.13 11.36 -16.13
CA PRO A 139 -20.26 12.20 -16.95
C PRO A 139 -20.74 13.66 -16.99
N LEU A 140 -19.80 14.61 -16.88
CA LEU A 140 -20.12 16.05 -16.91
C LEU A 140 -20.88 16.43 -18.19
N ALA A 141 -20.49 15.89 -19.34
CA ALA A 141 -21.19 16.08 -20.61
C ALA A 141 -22.66 15.62 -20.59
N THR A 142 -22.95 14.51 -19.89
CA THR A 142 -24.33 13.99 -19.71
C THR A 142 -25.16 14.91 -18.82
N LEU A 143 -24.56 15.45 -17.74
CA LEU A 143 -25.22 16.43 -16.87
C LEU A 143 -25.53 17.72 -17.64
N ILE A 144 -24.57 18.23 -18.41
CA ILE A 144 -24.73 19.41 -19.27
C ILE A 144 -25.89 19.19 -20.25
N ARG A 145 -25.87 18.07 -20.99
CA ARG A 145 -26.92 17.73 -21.95
C ARG A 145 -28.30 17.66 -21.29
N SER A 146 -28.35 17.08 -20.09
CA SER A 146 -29.58 16.92 -19.31
C SER A 146 -30.11 18.26 -18.82
N ALA A 147 -29.24 19.16 -18.33
CA ALA A 147 -29.62 20.51 -17.92
C ALA A 147 -30.22 21.32 -19.08
N PHE A 148 -29.73 21.13 -20.31
CA PHE A 148 -30.27 21.77 -21.51
C PHE A 148 -31.55 21.14 -22.08
N ARG A 149 -32.10 20.05 -21.51
CA ARG A 149 -33.37 19.46 -21.99
C ARG A 149 -34.54 20.36 -21.59
N THR A 150 -35.30 20.85 -22.57
CA THR A 150 -36.53 21.59 -22.31
C THR A 150 -37.65 20.64 -21.84
N PRO A 151 -38.54 21.06 -20.91
CA PRO A 151 -38.73 22.42 -20.38
C PRO A 151 -38.06 22.66 -19.01
N ARG A 152 -36.73 22.46 -18.87
CA ARG A 152 -36.02 22.74 -17.61
C ARG A 152 -35.61 24.21 -17.43
N PRO A 153 -35.60 24.72 -16.19
CA PRO A 153 -35.02 26.03 -15.86
C PRO A 153 -33.48 26.04 -16.02
N PRO A 154 -32.85 27.23 -16.07
CA PRO A 154 -31.40 27.36 -16.21
C PRO A 154 -30.57 26.66 -15.11
N TYR A 155 -31.16 26.47 -13.93
CA TYR A 155 -30.59 25.66 -12.84
C TYR A 155 -31.59 24.56 -12.47
N THR A 156 -31.15 23.31 -12.50
CA THR A 156 -31.92 22.14 -12.09
C THR A 156 -31.07 21.38 -11.06
N PRO A 157 -31.57 21.06 -9.86
CA PRO A 157 -30.80 20.31 -8.86
C PRO A 157 -30.34 18.94 -9.37
N LEU A 158 -29.21 18.45 -8.85
CA LEU A 158 -28.60 17.19 -9.30
C LEU A 158 -29.59 16.01 -9.28
N HIS A 159 -30.37 15.89 -8.21
CA HIS A 159 -31.31 14.79 -8.06
C HIS A 159 -32.40 14.82 -9.16
N GLU A 160 -32.86 15.99 -9.61
CA GLU A 160 -33.83 16.08 -10.71
C GLU A 160 -33.22 15.74 -12.09
N LEU A 161 -31.88 15.84 -12.21
CA LEU A 161 -31.17 15.44 -13.42
C LEU A 161 -30.92 13.93 -13.49
N LEU A 162 -30.64 13.30 -12.34
CA LEU A 162 -30.22 11.91 -12.26
C LEU A 162 -31.36 10.94 -11.96
N LEU A 163 -32.31 11.32 -11.10
CA LEU A 163 -33.40 10.44 -10.72
C LEU A 163 -34.37 10.26 -11.88
N GLN A 164 -34.70 9.00 -12.16
CA GLN A 164 -35.69 8.63 -13.17
C GLN A 164 -36.95 8.15 -12.45
N GLU A 165 -38.12 8.39 -13.02
CA GLU A 165 -39.31 7.65 -12.58
C GLU A 165 -39.08 6.17 -12.91
N PRO A 166 -39.09 5.28 -11.91
CA PRO A 166 -38.83 3.87 -12.15
C PRO A 166 -39.95 3.28 -13.02
N ALA A 167 -39.56 2.54 -14.06
CA ALA A 167 -40.49 1.96 -15.04
C ALA A 167 -41.48 0.97 -14.41
N GLU A 168 -41.10 0.36 -13.28
CA GLU A 168 -41.90 -0.59 -12.50
C GLU A 168 -41.91 -0.18 -11.01
N PRO A 169 -43.04 -0.39 -10.30
CA PRO A 169 -43.11 -0.10 -8.87
C PRO A 169 -42.14 -1.00 -8.09
N ALA A 170 -41.65 -0.50 -6.95
CA ALA A 170 -40.82 -1.31 -6.07
C ALA A 170 -41.59 -2.61 -5.70
N PRO A 171 -40.98 -3.79 -5.89
CA PRO A 171 -41.68 -5.04 -5.71
C PRO A 171 -42.13 -5.24 -4.25
N ALA A 172 -43.29 -5.85 -4.07
CA ALA A 172 -43.98 -5.86 -2.78
C ALA A 172 -43.40 -6.90 -1.81
N LEU A 173 -43.14 -6.46 -0.58
CA LEU A 173 -42.92 -7.32 0.59
C LEU A 173 -44.14 -7.25 1.49
N CYS A 174 -44.77 -8.39 1.78
CA CYS A 174 -46.00 -8.45 2.54
C CYS A 174 -45.79 -9.21 3.85
N VAL A 175 -46.54 -8.83 4.88
CA VAL A 175 -46.70 -9.65 6.09
C VAL A 175 -47.33 -10.99 5.66
N PRO A 176 -46.87 -12.16 6.17
CA PRO A 176 -47.29 -13.50 5.73
C PRO A 176 -48.78 -13.88 5.89
N ALA A 177 -49.72 -12.95 6.02
CA ALA A 177 -51.10 -13.20 6.44
C ALA A 177 -52.20 -12.96 5.36
N ARG A 178 -51.92 -13.04 4.05
CA ARG A 178 -52.93 -12.94 2.97
C ARG A 178 -52.60 -13.84 1.76
N PRO A 179 -53.59 -14.18 0.91
CA PRO A 179 -54.53 -15.31 1.01
C PRO A 179 -53.95 -16.69 0.59
N SER A 180 -52.66 -16.81 0.29
CA SER A 180 -52.00 -18.04 -0.21
C SER A 180 -51.42 -18.95 0.88
N GLY A 181 -51.49 -18.53 2.16
CA GLY A 181 -50.92 -19.23 3.31
C GLY A 181 -49.68 -18.53 3.86
N ALA A 182 -49.32 -18.79 5.12
CA ALA A 182 -48.12 -18.20 5.71
C ALA A 182 -46.88 -18.79 5.01
N VAL A 183 -46.06 -17.93 4.42
CA VAL A 183 -44.73 -18.33 3.94
C VAL A 183 -43.93 -18.81 5.14
N THR A 184 -43.70 -20.12 5.22
CA THR A 184 -42.88 -20.75 6.26
C THR A 184 -41.52 -21.08 5.68
N VAL A 185 -40.46 -20.62 6.33
CA VAL A 185 -39.10 -21.04 6.02
C VAL A 185 -38.68 -22.02 7.11
N PRO A 186 -38.40 -23.30 6.77
CA PRO A 186 -37.89 -24.25 7.74
C PRO A 186 -36.58 -23.77 8.34
N ASP A 187 -36.50 -23.80 9.67
CA ASP A 187 -35.34 -23.39 10.43
C ASP A 187 -35.01 -24.39 11.55
N ARG A 188 -33.75 -24.37 11.97
CA ARG A 188 -33.23 -25.05 13.15
C ARG A 188 -32.41 -24.04 13.92
N THR A 189 -32.87 -23.68 15.12
CA THR A 189 -32.19 -22.72 16.00
C THR A 189 -31.58 -23.40 17.22
N GLU A 190 -30.53 -22.80 17.76
CA GLU A 190 -29.99 -23.18 19.06
C GLU A 190 -30.94 -22.77 20.21
N PRO A 191 -30.86 -23.41 21.39
CA PRO A 191 -31.71 -23.09 22.53
C PRO A 191 -31.67 -21.60 22.92
N GLY A 192 -32.84 -20.96 23.02
CA GLY A 192 -32.95 -19.54 23.37
C GLY A 192 -32.94 -18.59 22.17
N ILE A 193 -32.76 -19.12 20.94
CA ILE A 193 -32.78 -18.35 19.70
C ILE A 193 -34.10 -18.55 18.96
N GLU A 194 -34.69 -17.45 18.51
CA GLU A 194 -35.93 -17.42 17.74
C GLU A 194 -35.66 -16.83 16.36
N ALA A 195 -36.01 -17.58 15.31
CA ALA A 195 -36.03 -17.13 13.92
C ALA A 195 -37.47 -17.08 13.42
N SER A 196 -37.86 -15.95 12.81
CA SER A 196 -39.24 -15.76 12.33
C SER A 196 -39.27 -14.98 11.01
N VAL A 197 -40.20 -15.34 10.13
CA VAL A 197 -40.45 -14.59 8.89
C VAL A 197 -41.20 -13.30 9.22
N VAL A 198 -40.62 -12.15 8.88
CA VAL A 198 -41.24 -10.83 9.04
C VAL A 198 -42.03 -10.46 7.79
N LEU A 199 -41.39 -10.60 6.63
CA LEU A 199 -41.96 -10.24 5.33
C LEU A 199 -41.54 -11.26 4.26
N ALA A 200 -42.39 -11.47 3.28
CA ALA A 200 -42.08 -12.27 2.10
C ALA A 200 -42.62 -11.59 0.82
N GLY A 201 -41.89 -11.75 -0.28
CA GLY A 201 -42.26 -11.28 -1.62
C GLY A 201 -42.53 -12.46 -2.56
N GLU A 202 -43.48 -12.28 -3.48
CA GLU A 202 -43.87 -13.33 -4.44
C GLU A 202 -42.97 -13.38 -5.66
N ASP A 203 -42.62 -12.27 -6.31
CA ASP A 203 -41.68 -12.25 -7.45
C ASP A 203 -41.02 -10.88 -7.56
N TRP A 204 -39.70 -10.83 -7.41
CA TRP A 204 -38.90 -9.63 -7.65
C TRP A 204 -38.18 -9.75 -9.00
N PRO A 205 -38.34 -8.77 -9.92
CA PRO A 205 -37.65 -8.76 -11.19
C PRO A 205 -36.15 -8.42 -11.05
N LEU A 206 -35.76 -7.83 -9.92
CA LEU A 206 -34.41 -7.37 -9.63
C LEU A 206 -33.89 -8.03 -8.36
N THR A 207 -32.65 -8.53 -8.39
CA THR A 207 -32.02 -9.15 -7.22
C THR A 207 -31.54 -8.08 -6.24
N PRO A 208 -31.93 -8.15 -4.96
CA PRO A 208 -31.36 -7.31 -3.91
C PRO A 208 -29.87 -7.54 -3.73
N SER A 209 -29.12 -6.47 -3.48
CA SER A 209 -27.65 -6.53 -3.28
C SER A 209 -27.21 -6.20 -1.86
N GLY A 210 -28.12 -5.74 -1.00
CA GLY A 210 -27.79 -5.32 0.36
C GLY A 210 -29.02 -4.99 1.21
N LEU A 211 -28.80 -5.02 2.53
CA LEU A 211 -29.80 -4.73 3.55
C LEU A 211 -29.17 -3.79 4.58
N ALA A 212 -29.90 -2.76 4.99
CA ALA A 212 -29.52 -1.88 6.09
C ALA A 212 -30.69 -1.70 7.05
N TRP A 213 -30.39 -1.65 8.35
CA TRP A 213 -31.37 -1.31 9.37
C TRP A 213 -31.39 0.21 9.58
N GLU A 214 -32.57 0.82 9.56
CA GLU A 214 -32.73 2.26 9.85
C GLU A 214 -33.40 2.46 11.23
N SER A 215 -34.47 1.74 11.50
CA SER A 215 -35.23 1.89 12.75
C SER A 215 -36.05 0.63 13.06
N ALA A 216 -36.68 0.60 14.23
CA ALA A 216 -37.57 -0.50 14.62
C ALA A 216 -38.77 -0.71 13.66
N GLU A 217 -39.07 0.28 12.81
CA GLU A 217 -40.18 0.22 11.84
C GLU A 217 -39.71 0.15 10.39
N ARG A 218 -38.42 0.40 10.12
CA ARG A 218 -37.91 0.57 8.75
C ARG A 218 -36.58 -0.11 8.51
N ALA A 219 -36.48 -0.73 7.34
CA ALA A 219 -35.23 -1.21 6.77
C ALA A 219 -35.07 -0.68 5.35
N LEU A 220 -33.84 -0.69 4.85
CA LEU A 220 -33.50 -0.27 3.50
C LEU A 220 -32.95 -1.46 2.73
N ILE A 221 -33.40 -1.63 1.49
CA ILE A 221 -32.93 -2.66 0.56
C ILE A 221 -32.36 -1.98 -0.67
N THR A 222 -31.17 -2.38 -1.08
CA THR A 222 -30.54 -1.90 -2.31
C THR A 222 -30.77 -2.87 -3.47
N THR A 223 -31.02 -2.30 -4.64
CA THR A 223 -31.18 -3.00 -5.92
C THR A 223 -30.52 -2.17 -7.01
N GLU A 224 -30.28 -2.75 -8.18
CA GLU A 224 -29.73 -2.00 -9.32
C GLU A 224 -30.60 -0.83 -9.80
N ALA A 225 -31.89 -0.81 -9.45
CA ALA A 225 -32.80 0.31 -9.75
C ALA A 225 -32.79 1.42 -8.68
N GLY A 226 -32.23 1.16 -7.49
CA GLY A 226 -32.14 2.15 -6.42
C GLY A 226 -32.27 1.59 -5.01
N LEU A 227 -32.48 2.51 -4.07
CA LEU A 227 -32.67 2.25 -2.65
C LEU A 227 -34.17 2.26 -2.31
N ALA A 228 -34.66 1.12 -1.84
CA ALA A 228 -36.03 0.93 -1.40
C ALA A 228 -36.14 0.98 0.12
N GLU A 229 -37.14 1.69 0.64
CA GLU A 229 -37.53 1.67 2.06
C GLU A 229 -38.65 0.64 2.26
N VAL A 230 -38.51 -0.18 3.31
CA VAL A 230 -39.42 -1.27 3.66
C VAL A 230 -40.05 -0.99 5.02
N ASP A 231 -41.38 -1.04 5.11
CA ASP A 231 -42.12 -0.99 6.38
C ASP A 231 -42.14 -2.38 7.03
N LEU A 232 -41.38 -2.54 8.11
CA LEU A 232 -41.20 -3.82 8.81
C LEU A 232 -42.47 -4.30 9.54
N ARG A 233 -43.45 -3.42 9.77
CA ARG A 233 -44.67 -3.75 10.53
C ARG A 233 -45.86 -4.05 9.63
N ARG A 234 -46.05 -3.25 8.60
CA ARG A 234 -47.20 -3.33 7.70
C ARG A 234 -46.88 -4.12 6.43
N GLY A 235 -45.60 -4.31 6.13
CA GLY A 235 -45.16 -4.61 4.78
C GLY A 235 -45.38 -3.40 3.86
N GLY A 236 -44.89 -3.53 2.64
CA GLY A 236 -44.87 -2.45 1.67
C GLY A 236 -43.45 -1.93 1.46
N VAL A 237 -43.19 -1.61 0.20
CA VAL A 237 -41.89 -1.14 -0.27
C VAL A 237 -42.14 0.13 -1.07
N ARG A 238 -41.31 1.16 -0.84
CA ARG A 238 -41.32 2.40 -1.63
C ARG A 238 -39.91 2.81 -1.99
N TRP A 239 -39.73 3.37 -3.18
CA TRP A 239 -38.45 3.95 -3.56
C TRP A 239 -38.16 5.16 -2.67
N ARG A 240 -37.04 5.11 -1.94
CA ARG A 240 -36.49 6.27 -1.24
C ARG A 240 -35.55 7.05 -2.15
N LEU A 241 -34.75 6.34 -2.94
CA LEU A 241 -33.85 6.89 -3.94
C LEU A 241 -33.89 6.02 -5.20
N PRO A 242 -34.67 6.39 -6.23
CA PRO A 242 -34.72 5.66 -7.51
C PRO A 242 -33.52 6.05 -8.38
N LEU A 243 -32.32 5.68 -7.93
CA LEU A 243 -31.05 5.96 -8.60
C LEU A 243 -30.48 4.65 -9.16
N PRO A 244 -30.42 4.48 -10.49
CA PRO A 244 -29.84 3.29 -11.10
C PRO A 244 -28.35 3.12 -10.80
N GLY A 245 -27.91 1.87 -10.69
CA GLY A 245 -26.51 1.52 -10.42
C GLY A 245 -26.15 1.46 -8.93
N VAL A 246 -27.12 1.63 -8.04
CA VAL A 246 -26.97 1.39 -6.61
C VAL A 246 -26.68 -0.09 -6.34
N HIS A 247 -25.75 -0.36 -5.42
CA HIS A 247 -25.37 -1.73 -5.03
C HIS A 247 -24.86 -1.79 -3.59
N GLY A 248 -24.67 -2.99 -3.05
CA GLY A 248 -24.10 -3.21 -1.71
C GLY A 248 -25.00 -2.73 -0.56
N ALA A 249 -24.57 -2.94 0.68
CA ALA A 249 -25.33 -2.46 1.85
C ALA A 249 -25.20 -0.93 2.00
N ALA A 250 -26.32 -0.26 2.27
CA ALA A 250 -26.32 1.15 2.63
C ALA A 250 -25.88 1.34 4.10
N VAL A 251 -25.32 2.51 4.41
CA VAL A 251 -24.99 2.93 5.77
C VAL A 251 -25.91 4.08 6.16
N VAL A 252 -26.56 3.96 7.31
CA VAL A 252 -27.43 5.00 7.88
C VAL A 252 -26.63 5.75 8.96
N LEU A 253 -26.45 7.05 8.77
CA LEU A 253 -25.74 7.93 9.69
C LEU A 253 -26.65 8.35 10.87
N PRO A 254 -26.09 8.78 12.02
CA PRO A 254 -26.87 9.16 13.20
C PRO A 254 -27.85 10.32 12.99
N ASP A 255 -27.59 11.18 12.02
CA ASP A 255 -28.45 12.30 11.61
C ASP A 255 -29.58 11.87 10.64
N GLY A 256 -29.61 10.60 10.25
CA GLY A 256 -30.58 10.03 9.31
C GLY A 256 -30.19 10.18 7.83
N ALA A 257 -29.01 10.72 7.52
CA ALA A 257 -28.45 10.63 6.17
C ALA A 257 -28.14 9.17 5.80
N VAL A 258 -28.30 8.82 4.54
CA VAL A 258 -28.04 7.47 4.04
C VAL A 258 -26.97 7.52 2.96
N CYS A 259 -25.87 6.82 3.20
CA CYS A 259 -24.80 6.63 2.22
C CYS A 259 -24.95 5.27 1.54
N VAL A 260 -24.79 5.23 0.22
CA VAL A 260 -24.90 4.00 -0.56
C VAL A 260 -23.93 4.00 -1.75
N PRO A 261 -23.28 2.87 -2.08
CA PRO A 261 -22.51 2.75 -3.31
C PRO A 261 -23.40 2.90 -4.55
N CYS A 262 -22.90 3.59 -5.56
CA CYS A 262 -23.56 3.76 -6.85
C CYS A 262 -22.50 3.78 -7.97
N GLY A 263 -22.38 2.67 -8.70
CA GLY A 263 -21.26 2.46 -9.62
C GLY A 263 -19.91 2.65 -8.91
N PRO A 264 -19.01 3.52 -9.41
CA PRO A 264 -17.72 3.82 -8.78
C PRO A 264 -17.78 4.90 -7.69
N ALA A 265 -18.96 5.48 -7.44
CA ALA A 265 -19.17 6.56 -6.49
C ALA A 265 -19.83 6.06 -5.20
N VAL A 266 -19.72 6.86 -4.15
CA VAL A 266 -20.58 6.77 -2.95
C VAL A 266 -21.46 8.00 -2.93
N VAL A 267 -22.76 7.79 -2.83
CA VAL A 267 -23.75 8.88 -2.78
C VAL A 267 -24.37 8.96 -1.40
N MET A 268 -24.64 10.18 -0.95
CA MET A 268 -25.35 10.47 0.28
C MET A 268 -26.71 11.07 -0.06
N TRP A 269 -27.75 10.54 0.59
CA TRP A 269 -29.11 11.04 0.52
C TRP A 269 -29.55 11.55 1.88
N HIS A 270 -29.87 12.83 1.99
CA HIS A 270 -30.33 13.45 3.22
C HIS A 270 -31.37 14.54 2.93
N GLY A 271 -32.53 14.50 3.57
CA GLY A 271 -33.52 15.58 3.48
C GLY A 271 -34.09 15.88 2.08
N GLY A 272 -33.94 14.99 1.10
CA GLY A 272 -34.32 15.25 -0.30
C GLY A 272 -33.17 15.70 -1.20
N GLU A 273 -31.97 15.88 -0.64
CA GLU A 273 -30.76 16.25 -1.36
C GLU A 273 -29.91 15.00 -1.64
N LEU A 274 -29.38 14.93 -2.87
CA LEU A 274 -28.46 13.90 -3.33
C LEU A 274 -27.09 14.54 -3.54
N ARG A 275 -26.05 13.97 -2.93
CA ARG A 275 -24.66 14.41 -3.12
C ARG A 275 -23.75 13.22 -3.38
N ALA A 276 -22.69 13.40 -4.17
CA ALA A 276 -21.60 12.44 -4.23
C ALA A 276 -20.59 12.79 -3.13
N VAL A 277 -20.18 11.80 -2.33
CA VAL A 277 -19.29 12.00 -1.17
C VAL A 277 -17.95 11.26 -1.31
N GLY A 278 -17.76 10.53 -2.42
CA GLY A 278 -16.53 9.82 -2.71
C GLY A 278 -16.61 9.08 -4.05
N GLY A 279 -15.46 8.73 -4.61
CA GLY A 279 -15.38 8.05 -5.90
C GLY A 279 -14.05 7.35 -6.16
N GLY A 280 -13.96 6.68 -7.31
CA GLY A 280 -12.78 5.88 -7.67
C GLY A 280 -12.79 4.47 -7.05
N PHE A 281 -13.99 3.98 -6.73
CA PHE A 281 -14.23 2.65 -6.21
C PHE A 281 -14.65 1.66 -7.30
N GLU A 282 -14.50 0.39 -7.01
CA GLU A 282 -14.95 -0.68 -7.89
C GLU A 282 -16.43 -0.98 -7.62
N ALA A 283 -17.12 -1.58 -8.60
CA ALA A 283 -18.56 -1.84 -8.56
C ALA A 283 -19.02 -2.83 -7.45
N ASN A 284 -18.10 -3.30 -6.64
CA ASN A 284 -18.25 -4.38 -5.68
C ASN A 284 -17.79 -3.94 -4.27
N ALA A 285 -17.55 -2.63 -4.11
CA ALA A 285 -17.15 -2.01 -2.88
C ALA A 285 -18.25 -2.09 -1.79
N ASN A 286 -17.82 -2.18 -0.54
CA ASN A 286 -18.71 -2.23 0.62
C ASN A 286 -18.51 -1.01 1.52
N LEU A 287 -19.60 -0.47 2.06
CA LEU A 287 -19.55 0.59 3.05
C LEU A 287 -19.42 0.03 4.46
N LEU A 288 -18.65 0.72 5.29
CA LEU A 288 -18.58 0.50 6.73
C LEU A 288 -18.83 1.82 7.46
N LEU A 289 -19.52 1.75 8.59
CA LEU A 289 -19.69 2.88 9.50
C LEU A 289 -18.64 2.77 10.61
N GLY A 290 -17.76 3.77 10.69
CA GLY A 290 -16.78 3.91 11.76
C GLY A 290 -17.41 4.35 13.09
N PRO A 291 -16.65 4.28 14.21
CA PRO A 291 -17.15 4.56 15.55
C PRO A 291 -17.41 6.05 15.80
N ASP A 292 -16.77 6.92 15.01
CA ASP A 292 -16.98 8.36 14.95
C ASP A 292 -18.05 8.75 13.91
N ALA A 293 -18.84 7.79 13.45
CA ALA A 293 -19.78 7.93 12.34
C ALA A 293 -19.15 8.30 10.99
N SER A 294 -17.82 8.17 10.84
CA SER A 294 -17.17 8.34 9.54
C SER A 294 -17.53 7.19 8.60
N VAL A 295 -17.64 7.50 7.31
CA VAL A 295 -17.95 6.52 6.27
C VAL A 295 -16.66 5.97 5.69
N TRP A 296 -16.58 4.65 5.61
CA TRP A 296 -15.43 3.94 5.05
C TRP A 296 -15.88 3.05 3.90
N VAL A 297 -14.98 2.84 2.95
CA VAL A 297 -15.21 2.05 1.75
C VAL A 297 -14.14 0.98 1.63
N LEU A 298 -14.55 -0.30 1.70
CA LEU A 298 -13.70 -1.42 1.36
C LEU A 298 -13.84 -1.71 -0.14
N SER A 299 -12.73 -1.65 -0.88
CA SER A 299 -12.69 -1.83 -2.36
C SER A 299 -11.43 -2.59 -2.77
N GLY A 300 -11.39 -3.23 -3.95
CA GLY A 300 -10.24 -3.96 -4.49
C GLY A 300 -10.66 -5.26 -5.20
N SER A 301 -9.83 -5.80 -6.09
CA SER A 301 -10.13 -7.07 -6.79
C SER A 301 -10.26 -8.29 -5.85
N GLY A 302 -9.76 -8.15 -4.62
CA GLY A 302 -10.01 -9.08 -3.51
C GLY A 302 -11.37 -8.90 -2.83
N ALA A 303 -12.06 -7.77 -3.01
CA ALA A 303 -13.46 -7.66 -2.68
C ALA A 303 -14.25 -8.54 -3.68
N THR A 304 -15.11 -9.43 -3.19
CA THR A 304 -16.26 -10.03 -3.88
C THR A 304 -16.10 -10.87 -5.16
N LEU A 305 -14.99 -10.89 -5.91
CA LEU A 305 -14.95 -11.61 -7.22
C LEU A 305 -13.71 -12.48 -7.51
N GLY A 306 -12.82 -12.72 -6.52
CA GLY A 306 -11.94 -13.89 -6.49
C GLY A 306 -11.15 -14.22 -7.76
N THR A 307 -10.04 -13.51 -7.98
CA THR A 307 -8.69 -14.04 -8.29
C THR A 307 -7.77 -12.82 -8.28
N GLY A 308 -7.23 -12.45 -7.12
CA GLY A 308 -6.35 -11.29 -7.00
C GLY A 308 -5.20 -11.63 -6.07
N THR A 309 -3.98 -11.42 -6.52
CA THR A 309 -2.82 -11.29 -5.65
C THR A 309 -3.04 -10.08 -4.72
N GLY A 310 -2.71 -10.20 -3.43
CA GLY A 310 -3.12 -9.30 -2.34
C GLY A 310 -2.68 -7.81 -2.38
N SER A 311 -2.51 -7.19 -3.56
CA SER A 311 -2.07 -5.79 -3.72
C SER A 311 -3.18 -4.77 -3.98
N THR A 312 -4.46 -5.19 -4.10
CA THR A 312 -5.56 -4.28 -4.52
C THR A 312 -6.61 -3.99 -3.44
N LEU A 313 -6.74 -4.83 -2.41
CA LEU A 313 -7.71 -4.62 -1.33
C LEU A 313 -7.30 -3.37 -0.54
N ALA A 314 -8.22 -2.45 -0.37
CA ALA A 314 -7.99 -1.23 0.37
C ALA A 314 -9.24 -0.78 1.10
N LEU A 315 -8.99 -0.23 2.28
CA LEU A 315 -9.99 0.46 3.08
C LEU A 315 -9.76 1.96 2.92
N THR A 316 -10.79 2.70 2.49
CA THR A 316 -10.70 4.15 2.24
C THR A 316 -11.63 4.89 3.18
N ARG A 317 -11.12 5.82 3.98
CA ARG A 317 -11.94 6.74 4.78
C ARG A 317 -12.39 7.88 3.87
N LEU A 318 -13.69 8.17 3.85
CA LEU A 318 -14.22 9.38 3.20
C LEU A 318 -14.05 10.56 4.16
N GLY A 319 -13.53 11.68 3.65
CA GLY A 319 -13.42 12.94 4.38
C GLY A 319 -14.72 13.73 4.36
N ASP A 320 -14.66 14.97 4.87
CA ASP A 320 -15.80 15.88 4.90
C ASP A 320 -16.08 16.49 3.51
N GLU A 321 -15.04 16.64 2.67
CA GLU A 321 -15.12 17.15 1.30
C GLU A 321 -14.66 16.09 0.27
N VAL A 322 -15.21 16.15 -0.95
CA VAL A 322 -14.79 15.27 -2.04
C VAL A 322 -13.34 15.58 -2.42
N GLY A 323 -12.49 14.54 -2.39
CA GLY A 323 -11.05 14.68 -2.60
C GLY A 323 -10.23 14.41 -1.33
N ASP A 324 -10.84 14.53 -0.14
CA ASP A 324 -10.19 14.29 1.16
C ASP A 324 -10.23 12.82 1.59
N GLN A 325 -9.99 11.91 0.66
CA GLN A 325 -10.10 10.47 0.90
C GLN A 325 -8.76 9.89 1.37
N GLN A 326 -8.76 9.13 2.47
CA GLN A 326 -7.56 8.47 3.00
C GLN A 326 -7.61 6.97 2.72
N ARG A 327 -6.72 6.49 1.86
CA ARG A 327 -6.68 5.08 1.42
C ARG A 327 -5.62 4.28 2.18
N PHE A 328 -6.01 3.13 2.71
CA PHE A 328 -5.16 2.18 3.42
C PHE A 328 -5.16 0.84 2.67
N SER A 329 -4.05 0.45 2.07
CA SER A 329 -3.91 -0.85 1.40
C SER A 329 -3.87 -1.97 2.43
N ILE A 330 -4.77 -2.95 2.32
CA ILE A 330 -4.92 -4.05 3.27
C ILE A 330 -4.30 -5.32 2.70
N ALA A 331 -3.28 -5.85 3.37
CA ALA A 331 -2.67 -7.11 2.98
C ALA A 331 -3.50 -8.28 3.50
N PHE A 332 -4.37 -8.83 2.64
CA PHE A 332 -5.19 -10.00 2.94
C PHE A 332 -5.39 -10.85 1.68
N ASP A 333 -4.83 -12.06 1.68
CA ASP A 333 -4.83 -12.98 0.53
C ASP A 333 -6.07 -13.88 0.52
N ALA A 334 -7.26 -13.27 0.61
CA ALA A 334 -8.53 -13.97 0.53
C ALA A 334 -9.64 -13.06 0.00
N ALA A 335 -10.62 -13.65 -0.69
CA ALA A 335 -11.77 -12.92 -1.21
C ALA A 335 -12.69 -12.46 -0.07
N VAL A 336 -12.80 -11.15 0.12
CA VAL A 336 -13.65 -10.52 1.13
C VAL A 336 -14.98 -10.11 0.53
N ARG A 337 -16.11 -10.50 1.11
CA ARG A 337 -17.43 -10.01 0.63
C ARG A 337 -18.12 -9.04 1.56
N SER A 338 -17.79 -9.12 2.84
CA SER A 338 -18.39 -8.28 3.85
C SER A 338 -17.35 -7.95 4.89
N ALA A 339 -17.49 -6.79 5.51
CA ALA A 339 -16.63 -6.35 6.59
C ALA A 339 -17.45 -5.53 7.57
N GLY A 340 -17.02 -5.52 8.82
CA GLY A 340 -17.73 -4.81 9.87
C GLY A 340 -16.75 -4.18 10.86
N TRP A 341 -17.08 -2.99 11.36
CA TRP A 341 -16.27 -2.32 12.37
C TRP A 341 -16.48 -2.99 13.73
N LEU A 342 -15.39 -3.29 14.43
CA LEU A 342 -15.44 -3.93 15.75
C LEU A 342 -15.41 -2.86 16.84
N ASP A 343 -14.25 -2.23 17.04
CA ASP A 343 -14.04 -1.12 17.96
C ASP A 343 -12.79 -0.33 17.55
N GLY A 344 -12.57 0.84 18.15
CA GLY A 344 -11.34 1.62 17.95
C GLY A 344 -10.93 1.73 16.48
N ARG A 345 -9.79 1.12 16.12
CA ARG A 345 -9.26 1.00 14.74
C ARG A 345 -9.28 -0.43 14.20
N ARG A 346 -10.02 -1.32 14.86
CA ARG A 346 -10.16 -2.74 14.53
C ARG A 346 -11.41 -2.98 13.68
N PHE A 347 -11.27 -3.75 12.62
CA PHE A 347 -12.39 -4.19 11.80
C PHE A 347 -12.21 -5.65 11.37
N PHE A 348 -13.34 -6.30 11.12
CA PHE A 348 -13.42 -7.70 10.74
C PHE A 348 -13.63 -7.84 9.24
N LEU A 349 -12.85 -8.69 8.60
CA LEU A 349 -12.95 -9.08 7.19
C LEU A 349 -13.54 -10.48 7.09
N ALA A 350 -14.73 -10.62 6.49
CA ALA A 350 -15.33 -11.92 6.24
C ALA A 350 -14.93 -12.46 4.87
N ALA A 351 -14.19 -13.56 4.89
CA ALA A 351 -13.78 -14.31 3.71
C ALA A 351 -14.18 -15.79 3.80
N SER A 352 -14.05 -16.53 2.69
CA SER A 352 -14.50 -17.92 2.59
C SER A 352 -13.62 -18.84 3.44
N GLY A 353 -14.20 -19.48 4.46
CA GLY A 353 -13.53 -20.45 5.33
C GLY A 353 -12.54 -19.87 6.36
N HIS A 354 -12.05 -18.65 6.12
CA HIS A 354 -11.21 -17.90 7.04
C HIS A 354 -11.60 -16.42 7.02
N SER A 355 -11.59 -15.79 8.18
CA SER A 355 -11.81 -14.34 8.34
C SER A 355 -10.63 -13.73 9.08
N ALA A 356 -10.45 -12.42 8.99
CA ALA A 356 -9.34 -11.75 9.68
C ALA A 356 -9.80 -10.51 10.43
N VAL A 357 -9.00 -10.13 11.42
CA VAL A 357 -9.14 -8.85 12.12
C VAL A 357 -7.95 -8.00 11.73
N VAL A 358 -8.21 -6.79 11.23
CA VAL A 358 -7.18 -5.81 10.91
C VAL A 358 -7.27 -4.69 11.93
N ASP A 359 -6.12 -4.28 12.48
CA ASP A 359 -6.00 -3.16 13.41
C ASP A 359 -5.14 -2.06 12.81
N LEU A 360 -5.77 -0.97 12.33
CA LEU A 360 -5.06 0.15 11.72
C LEU A 360 -4.17 0.93 12.70
N ALA A 361 -4.25 0.67 14.02
CA ALA A 361 -3.28 1.20 14.98
C ALA A 361 -1.94 0.43 14.95
N VAL A 362 -1.97 -0.84 14.53
CA VAL A 362 -0.81 -1.72 14.45
C VAL A 362 -0.24 -1.74 13.02
N GLY A 363 -1.11 -1.79 12.02
CA GLY A 363 -0.73 -1.79 10.60
C GLY A 363 -1.91 -2.14 9.71
N THR A 364 -1.65 -2.37 8.43
CA THR A 364 -2.68 -2.74 7.46
C THR A 364 -2.65 -4.22 7.07
N SER A 365 -1.82 -5.02 7.75
CA SER A 365 -1.76 -6.47 7.56
C SER A 365 -2.91 -7.16 8.30
N ALA A 366 -3.50 -8.16 7.65
CA ALA A 366 -4.45 -9.08 8.26
C ALA A 366 -3.79 -10.20 9.09
N GLY A 367 -2.46 -10.16 9.26
CA GLY A 367 -1.69 -11.17 9.98
C GLY A 367 -1.54 -12.47 9.20
N GLU A 368 -0.96 -13.48 9.85
CA GLU A 368 -0.72 -14.81 9.26
C GLU A 368 -1.98 -15.69 9.37
N ARG A 369 -2.10 -16.73 8.54
CA ARG A 369 -3.31 -17.56 8.43
C ARG A 369 -3.66 -18.28 9.74
N GLU A 370 -2.68 -18.57 10.60
CA GLU A 370 -2.84 -19.15 11.92
C GLU A 370 -3.50 -18.18 12.92
N GLU A 371 -3.52 -16.88 12.61
CA GLU A 371 -4.14 -15.83 13.42
C GLU A 371 -5.62 -15.60 13.06
N TRP A 372 -6.09 -16.20 11.97
CA TRP A 372 -7.40 -15.95 11.39
C TRP A 372 -8.52 -16.76 12.07
N PRO A 373 -9.61 -16.14 12.57
CA PRO A 373 -10.79 -16.86 13.01
C PRO A 373 -11.38 -17.75 11.91
N LEU A 374 -11.70 -18.99 12.27
CA LEU A 374 -12.44 -19.90 11.40
C LEU A 374 -13.89 -19.45 11.27
N THR A 375 -14.38 -19.41 10.03
CA THR A 375 -15.77 -19.08 9.73
C THR A 375 -16.38 -20.26 8.97
N PRO A 376 -17.33 -20.99 9.57
CA PRO A 376 -17.78 -22.29 9.06
C PRO A 376 -18.71 -22.21 7.83
N VAL A 377 -19.12 -21.00 7.41
CA VAL A 377 -19.95 -20.81 6.22
C VAL A 377 -19.11 -20.79 4.94
N SER A 378 -19.66 -21.35 3.86
CA SER A 378 -18.98 -21.43 2.56
C SER A 378 -19.26 -20.21 1.68
N TYR A 379 -18.20 -19.64 1.08
CA TYR A 379 -18.23 -18.52 0.12
C TYR A 379 -18.87 -17.24 0.71
N PRO A 380 -18.12 -16.14 0.80
CA PRO A 380 -18.10 -15.30 1.99
C PRO A 380 -19.47 -14.74 2.42
N GLY A 381 -19.69 -14.80 3.74
CA GLY A 381 -20.94 -14.44 4.40
C GLY A 381 -21.13 -12.94 4.56
N HIS A 382 -22.39 -12.53 4.73
CA HIS A 382 -22.76 -11.18 5.17
C HIS A 382 -22.51 -11.09 6.67
N VAL A 383 -21.97 -9.96 7.14
CA VAL A 383 -21.66 -9.78 8.57
C VAL A 383 -22.46 -8.66 9.20
N ALA A 384 -22.73 -8.81 10.49
CA ALA A 384 -23.21 -7.73 11.34
C ALA A 384 -22.46 -7.76 12.67
N CYS A 385 -21.86 -6.63 13.06
CA CYS A 385 -21.10 -6.54 14.30
C CYS A 385 -22.03 -6.30 15.49
N THR A 386 -21.91 -7.16 16.50
CA THR A 386 -22.82 -7.24 17.66
C THR A 386 -22.20 -6.60 18.93
N GLY A 387 -20.86 -6.48 18.97
CA GLY A 387 -20.07 -5.98 20.10
C GLY A 387 -18.59 -5.80 19.74
N THR A 388 -17.71 -5.53 20.73
CA THR A 388 -16.29 -5.21 20.51
C THR A 388 -15.48 -6.31 19.84
N ASP A 389 -15.88 -7.57 20.02
CA ASP A 389 -15.16 -8.74 19.46
C ASP A 389 -16.12 -9.79 18.91
N THR A 390 -17.42 -9.48 18.76
CA THR A 390 -18.44 -10.48 18.38
C THR A 390 -19.14 -10.08 17.10
N VAL A 391 -19.10 -10.97 16.10
CA VAL A 391 -19.63 -10.76 14.75
C VAL A 391 -20.62 -11.86 14.42
N LEU A 392 -21.82 -11.50 14.02
CA LEU A 392 -22.77 -12.44 13.42
C LEU A 392 -22.44 -12.58 11.94
N VAL A 393 -22.24 -13.81 11.47
CA VAL A 393 -21.96 -14.12 10.07
C VAL A 393 -23.06 -15.01 9.52
N ALA A 394 -23.59 -14.66 8.36
CA ALA A 394 -24.58 -15.46 7.63
C ALA A 394 -24.08 -15.82 6.23
N GLY A 395 -24.09 -17.09 5.87
CA GLY A 395 -23.64 -17.55 4.56
C GLY A 395 -24.26 -18.89 4.17
N ARG A 396 -23.97 -19.38 2.95
CA ARG A 396 -24.45 -20.71 2.54
C ARG A 396 -23.77 -21.78 3.39
N ALA A 397 -24.56 -22.77 3.80
CA ALA A 397 -24.05 -23.96 4.47
C ALA A 397 -22.98 -24.64 3.60
N GLY A 398 -21.94 -25.21 4.22
CA GLY A 398 -20.92 -25.98 3.48
C GLY A 398 -21.45 -27.26 2.81
N SER A 399 -22.63 -27.72 3.23
CA SER A 399 -23.40 -28.78 2.58
C SER A 399 -23.97 -28.37 1.21
N GLY A 400 -23.99 -27.07 0.90
CA GLY A 400 -24.64 -26.50 -0.29
C GLY A 400 -26.16 -26.31 -0.16
N ILE A 401 -26.77 -26.74 0.95
CA ILE A 401 -28.22 -26.69 1.20
C ILE A 401 -28.50 -25.75 2.37
N GLY A 402 -29.23 -24.67 2.13
CA GLY A 402 -29.62 -23.72 3.17
C GLY A 402 -28.57 -22.66 3.50
N VAL A 403 -28.91 -21.84 4.49
CA VAL A 403 -28.14 -20.72 5.03
C VAL A 403 -27.84 -21.02 6.49
N GLU A 404 -26.59 -20.87 6.88
CA GLU A 404 -26.14 -20.98 8.27
C GLU A 404 -25.77 -19.62 8.83
N LEU A 405 -26.09 -19.42 10.10
CA LEU A 405 -25.70 -18.27 10.89
C LEU A 405 -24.82 -18.72 12.04
N HIS A 406 -23.72 -18.01 12.24
CA HIS A 406 -22.75 -18.27 13.29
C HIS A 406 -22.34 -16.97 13.96
N THR A 407 -22.18 -17.01 15.28
CA THR A 407 -21.55 -15.95 16.04
C THR A 407 -20.05 -16.26 16.11
N VAL A 408 -19.23 -15.37 15.56
CA VAL A 408 -17.77 -15.44 15.59
C VAL A 408 -17.25 -14.50 16.65
N ASN A 409 -16.49 -15.02 17.61
CA ASN A 409 -15.77 -14.20 18.57
C ASN A 409 -14.33 -14.00 18.09
N ALA A 410 -14.05 -12.79 17.61
CA ALA A 410 -12.81 -12.37 16.97
C ALA A 410 -11.60 -12.46 17.93
N ALA A 411 -11.77 -12.13 19.20
CA ALA A 411 -10.71 -12.22 20.20
C ALA A 411 -10.31 -13.67 20.50
N SER A 412 -11.32 -14.54 20.62
CA SER A 412 -11.13 -15.95 20.94
C SER A 412 -10.86 -16.86 19.76
N ARG A 413 -11.14 -16.37 18.55
CA ARG A 413 -11.08 -17.09 17.28
C ARG A 413 -12.00 -18.32 17.26
N THR A 414 -13.10 -18.27 18.01
CA THR A 414 -14.11 -19.32 18.06
C THR A 414 -15.37 -18.92 17.31
N SER A 415 -16.15 -19.92 16.89
CA SER A 415 -17.44 -19.72 16.26
C SER A 415 -18.47 -20.64 16.89
N GLU A 416 -19.69 -20.14 17.07
CA GLU A 416 -20.83 -20.86 17.63
C GLU A 416 -22.01 -20.77 16.65
N ALA A 417 -22.69 -21.89 16.42
CA ALA A 417 -23.86 -21.93 15.56
C ALA A 417 -25.02 -21.15 16.20
N VAL A 418 -25.81 -20.46 15.38
CA VAL A 418 -26.97 -19.66 15.81
C VAL A 418 -28.25 -20.27 15.24
N ALA A 419 -28.30 -20.41 13.92
CA ALA A 419 -29.44 -20.93 13.21
C ALA A 419 -29.03 -21.51 11.85
N GLU A 420 -29.77 -22.50 11.40
CA GLU A 420 -29.75 -22.98 10.02
C GLU A 420 -31.14 -22.80 9.43
N VAL A 421 -31.20 -22.17 8.26
CA VAL A 421 -32.44 -21.69 7.66
C VAL A 421 -32.48 -22.13 6.20
N GLN A 422 -33.60 -22.70 5.76
CA GLN A 422 -33.74 -23.26 4.41
C GLN A 422 -34.03 -22.18 3.35
N LEU A 423 -33.04 -21.33 3.08
CA LEU A 423 -33.02 -20.33 2.01
C LEU A 423 -32.07 -20.74 0.88
N GLY A 424 -32.33 -20.29 -0.34
CA GLY A 424 -31.49 -20.56 -1.51
C GLY A 424 -30.20 -19.73 -1.54
N GLU A 425 -30.27 -18.50 -1.03
CA GLU A 425 -29.16 -17.55 -0.98
C GLU A 425 -29.33 -16.50 0.13
N VAL A 426 -28.22 -15.85 0.49
CA VAL A 426 -28.19 -14.70 1.40
C VAL A 426 -27.95 -13.43 0.59
N LEU A 427 -28.90 -12.50 0.70
CA LEU A 427 -28.91 -11.23 -0.02
C LEU A 427 -28.49 -10.05 0.86
N GLY A 428 -28.63 -10.16 2.18
CA GLY A 428 -28.19 -9.13 3.12
C GLY A 428 -28.35 -9.55 4.58
N LEU A 429 -27.49 -9.02 5.45
CA LEU A 429 -27.60 -9.14 6.90
C LEU A 429 -27.45 -7.76 7.52
N ALA A 430 -28.37 -7.37 8.40
CA ALA A 430 -28.29 -6.15 9.16
C ALA A 430 -28.66 -6.42 10.63
N GLN A 431 -28.06 -5.69 11.56
CA GLN A 431 -28.38 -5.83 12.99
C GLN A 431 -28.70 -4.48 13.60
N THR A 432 -29.64 -4.48 14.54
CA THR A 432 -29.90 -3.29 15.36
C THR A 432 -28.70 -2.96 16.26
N PRO A 433 -28.53 -1.69 16.68
CA PRO A 433 -27.50 -1.29 17.63
C PRO A 433 -27.50 -2.12 18.93
N ALA A 434 -26.34 -2.14 19.60
CA ALA A 434 -26.14 -2.80 20.90
C ALA A 434 -26.48 -4.31 20.92
N GLY A 435 -26.28 -5.00 19.80
CA GLY A 435 -26.45 -6.45 19.72
C GLY A 435 -27.91 -6.91 19.69
N GLY A 436 -28.88 -6.04 19.45
CA GLY A 436 -30.29 -6.44 19.37
C GLY A 436 -30.64 -7.32 18.15
N PRO A 437 -31.93 -7.39 17.75
CA PRO A 437 -32.38 -8.27 16.67
C PRO A 437 -31.57 -8.16 15.38
N ALA A 438 -31.28 -9.29 14.76
CA ALA A 438 -30.70 -9.35 13.43
C ALA A 438 -31.80 -9.58 12.39
N TYR A 439 -31.63 -8.97 11.21
CA TYR A 439 -32.52 -9.12 10.06
C TYR A 439 -31.72 -9.75 8.93
N LEU A 440 -32.21 -10.89 8.46
CA LEU A 440 -31.63 -11.67 7.37
C LEU A 440 -32.54 -11.55 6.15
N LEU A 441 -32.02 -10.98 5.06
CA LEU A 441 -32.67 -11.00 3.75
C LEU A 441 -32.08 -12.16 2.94
N GLY A 442 -32.92 -13.09 2.52
CA GLY A 442 -32.53 -14.16 1.60
C GLY A 442 -33.62 -14.42 0.57
N ALA A 443 -33.41 -15.39 -0.32
CA ALA A 443 -34.42 -15.81 -1.29
C ALA A 443 -34.86 -17.26 -1.05
N LEU A 444 -36.14 -17.57 -1.28
CA LEU A 444 -36.61 -18.94 -1.26
C LEU A 444 -35.97 -19.74 -2.42
N PRO A 445 -35.67 -21.03 -2.22
CA PRO A 445 -35.24 -21.89 -3.31
C PRO A 445 -36.30 -21.97 -4.41
N THR A 446 -35.91 -21.69 -5.65
CA THR A 446 -36.79 -21.81 -6.83
C THR A 446 -36.06 -22.48 -7.99
N ASN A 447 -36.83 -23.12 -8.87
CA ASN A 447 -36.33 -23.69 -10.12
C ASN A 447 -36.33 -22.65 -11.26
N ASP A 448 -36.97 -21.50 -11.06
CA ASP A 448 -36.95 -20.40 -12.02
C ASP A 448 -35.75 -19.49 -11.75
N ILE A 449 -34.75 -19.58 -12.62
CA ILE A 449 -33.46 -18.86 -12.47
C ILE A 449 -33.65 -17.34 -12.59
N GLY A 450 -34.77 -16.87 -13.15
CA GLY A 450 -35.06 -15.45 -13.33
C GLY A 450 -35.94 -14.83 -12.24
N ALA A 451 -36.49 -15.62 -11.31
CA ALA A 451 -37.39 -15.14 -10.27
C ALA A 451 -36.69 -15.13 -8.91
N VAL A 452 -36.71 -13.98 -8.23
CA VAL A 452 -36.26 -13.89 -6.84
C VAL A 452 -37.47 -13.80 -5.93
N HIS A 453 -37.59 -14.72 -4.97
CA HIS A 453 -38.65 -14.71 -3.96
C HIS A 453 -38.05 -14.29 -2.61
N PRO A 454 -37.89 -12.98 -2.32
CA PRO A 454 -37.19 -12.53 -1.14
C PRO A 454 -37.99 -12.78 0.12
N VAL A 455 -37.29 -13.18 1.18
CA VAL A 455 -37.83 -13.35 2.52
C VAL A 455 -36.95 -12.58 3.48
N LEU A 456 -37.59 -11.74 4.29
CA LEU A 456 -36.95 -11.04 5.39
C LEU A 456 -37.28 -11.76 6.69
N MET A 457 -36.26 -12.30 7.33
CA MET A 457 -36.35 -12.99 8.61
C MET A 457 -35.76 -12.15 9.73
N LYS A 458 -36.32 -12.29 10.93
CA LYS A 458 -35.81 -11.68 12.16
C LYS A 458 -35.32 -12.76 13.09
N ILE A 459 -34.11 -12.56 13.61
CA ILE A 459 -33.41 -13.46 14.51
C ILE A 459 -33.17 -12.73 15.84
N THR A 460 -33.52 -13.39 16.94
CA THR A 460 -33.40 -12.84 18.30
C THR A 460 -32.84 -13.86 19.26
N GLY A 461 -32.22 -13.41 20.36
CA GLY A 461 -31.60 -14.26 21.38
C GLY A 461 -30.16 -14.67 21.07
N HIS A 462 -29.60 -14.25 19.93
CA HIS A 462 -28.24 -14.61 19.48
C HIS A 462 -27.12 -13.76 20.10
N ALA A 463 -27.44 -12.68 20.80
CA ALA A 463 -26.48 -11.85 21.52
C ALA A 463 -26.87 -11.76 23.00
N PRO A 464 -25.90 -11.86 23.93
CA PRO A 464 -26.17 -11.70 25.35
C PRO A 464 -26.59 -10.24 25.64
N ASP A 465 -27.68 -10.06 26.38
CA ASP A 465 -28.19 -8.74 26.80
C ASP A 465 -27.05 -7.89 27.39
N ALA A 466 -26.75 -6.74 26.78
CA ALA A 466 -25.69 -5.82 27.14
C ALA A 466 -25.88 -5.11 28.52
N THR A 467 -26.74 -5.66 29.39
CA THR A 467 -27.02 -5.14 30.74
C THR A 467 -26.64 -6.10 31.86
N ALA A 468 -26.08 -7.28 31.56
CA ALA A 468 -25.50 -8.14 32.59
C ALA A 468 -24.05 -7.71 32.92
N PRO A 469 -23.67 -7.61 34.21
CA PRO A 469 -22.29 -7.30 34.59
C PRO A 469 -21.37 -8.39 34.07
N VAL A 470 -20.34 -7.99 33.32
CA VAL A 470 -19.35 -8.89 32.71
C VAL A 470 -18.60 -9.64 33.82
N ASP A 471 -18.75 -10.96 33.83
CA ASP A 471 -17.97 -11.86 34.68
C ASP A 471 -16.61 -12.11 34.00
N GLU A 472 -15.53 -11.64 34.63
CA GLU A 472 -14.15 -11.55 34.10
C GLU A 472 -13.45 -12.90 33.81
N GLN A 473 -14.16 -14.03 33.71
CA GLN A 473 -13.53 -15.35 33.79
C GLN A 473 -13.44 -16.19 32.52
N GLN A 474 -13.96 -15.76 31.36
CA GLN A 474 -13.88 -16.61 30.14
C GLN A 474 -13.59 -15.83 28.85
N ALA A 475 -12.39 -15.26 28.78
CA ALA A 475 -11.65 -15.10 27.52
C ALA A 475 -10.75 -16.34 27.33
N PRO A 476 -10.45 -16.83 26.11
CA PRO A 476 -9.45 -17.87 25.99
C PRO A 476 -8.09 -17.31 26.41
N ALA A 477 -7.35 -18.12 27.15
CA ALA A 477 -6.09 -17.69 27.71
C ALA A 477 -5.10 -17.30 26.60
N PRO A 478 -4.45 -16.13 26.69
CA PRO A 478 -3.21 -15.91 25.95
C PRO A 478 -2.25 -17.05 26.29
N ALA A 479 -1.46 -17.53 25.31
CA ALA A 479 -0.46 -18.58 25.51
C ALA A 479 0.17 -18.42 26.90
N ALA A 480 -0.01 -19.43 27.76
CA ALA A 480 0.22 -19.31 29.20
C ALA A 480 1.53 -18.57 29.45
N ASP A 481 1.43 -17.35 30.00
CA ASP A 481 2.61 -16.55 30.32
C ASP A 481 3.38 -17.28 31.42
N GLN A 482 4.31 -18.14 30.99
CA GLN A 482 5.12 -19.00 31.84
C GLN A 482 5.95 -18.17 32.84
N TYR A 483 6.12 -16.87 32.60
CA TYR A 483 6.85 -15.94 33.44
C TYR A 483 5.95 -15.07 34.33
N ALA A 484 4.61 -15.19 34.26
CA ALA A 484 3.66 -14.42 35.05
C ALA A 484 3.93 -14.56 36.57
N ALA A 485 4.13 -15.79 37.03
CA ALA A 485 4.45 -16.08 38.43
C ALA A 485 5.77 -15.43 38.88
N VAL A 486 6.77 -15.34 37.99
CA VAL A 486 8.05 -14.67 38.29
C VAL A 486 7.84 -13.16 38.42
N ARG A 487 7.05 -12.55 37.54
CA ARG A 487 6.72 -11.11 37.61
C ARG A 487 5.92 -10.75 38.86
N GLN A 488 4.95 -11.58 39.25
CA GLN A 488 4.14 -11.36 40.45
C GLN A 488 4.98 -11.46 41.74
N LEU A 489 6.00 -12.34 41.75
CA LEU A 489 6.89 -12.54 42.89
C LEU A 489 8.13 -11.64 42.86
N ALA A 490 8.30 -10.84 41.80
CA ALA A 490 9.45 -9.97 41.60
C ALA A 490 9.56 -8.95 42.74
N ARG A 491 10.70 -8.96 43.44
CA ARG A 491 10.97 -8.06 44.58
C ARG A 491 12.43 -7.65 44.68
N GLY A 492 13.24 -7.95 43.66
CA GLY A 492 14.66 -7.60 43.61
C GLY A 492 15.53 -8.35 44.61
N VAL A 493 15.15 -9.58 44.98
CA VAL A 493 15.87 -10.41 45.97
C VAL A 493 16.60 -11.57 45.30
N LYS A 494 17.93 -11.49 45.22
CA LYS A 494 18.78 -12.50 44.57
C LYS A 494 18.60 -13.92 45.13
N LYS A 495 18.29 -14.04 46.43
CA LYS A 495 18.14 -15.34 47.11
C LYS A 495 16.96 -16.16 46.57
N ASP A 496 16.03 -15.54 45.85
CA ASP A 496 14.88 -16.21 45.24
C ASP A 496 15.25 -16.99 43.97
N TYR A 497 16.46 -16.77 43.43
CA TYR A 497 16.96 -17.43 42.24
C TYR A 497 18.07 -18.42 42.60
N ALA A 498 17.91 -19.68 42.19
CA ALA A 498 18.96 -20.69 42.23
C ALA A 498 19.72 -20.65 40.90
N LEU A 499 20.94 -20.10 40.92
CA LEU A 499 21.77 -19.93 39.72
C LEU A 499 22.58 -21.19 39.44
N GLU A 500 22.67 -21.56 38.17
CA GLU A 500 23.60 -22.59 37.70
C GLU A 500 25.06 -22.19 37.94
N LYS A 501 25.88 -23.19 38.26
CA LYS A 501 27.29 -23.01 38.68
C LYS A 501 28.13 -22.35 37.59
N PHE A 502 27.87 -22.71 36.33
CA PHE A 502 28.57 -22.19 35.17
C PHE A 502 27.66 -21.24 34.39
N PRO A 503 28.23 -20.17 33.78
CA PRO A 503 27.45 -19.31 32.91
C PRO A 503 27.08 -20.02 31.61
N MET A 504 26.04 -19.54 30.94
CA MET A 504 25.58 -20.11 29.69
C MET A 504 26.68 -20.08 28.60
N PRO A 505 26.70 -21.02 27.64
CA PRO A 505 27.57 -20.96 26.47
C PRO A 505 27.35 -19.65 25.70
N GLY A 506 28.41 -18.86 25.49
CA GLY A 506 28.33 -17.51 24.90
C GLY A 506 27.84 -16.42 25.87
N GLY A 507 27.42 -16.77 27.09
CA GLY A 507 26.89 -15.84 28.10
C GLY A 507 27.93 -14.99 28.81
N LYS A 508 29.22 -15.08 28.46
CA LYS A 508 30.29 -14.19 28.94
C LYS A 508 30.60 -13.13 27.87
N GLY A 509 30.02 -11.94 27.99
CA GLY A 509 30.28 -10.81 27.10
C GLY A 509 31.03 -9.67 27.80
N GLY A 510 31.39 -8.62 27.06
CA GLY A 510 32.08 -7.44 27.60
C GLY A 510 31.27 -6.61 28.61
N MET A 511 29.98 -6.88 28.78
CA MET A 511 29.05 -6.10 29.62
C MET A 511 28.51 -6.87 30.83
N GLY A 512 28.62 -8.20 30.85
CA GLY A 512 28.08 -9.02 31.93
C GLY A 512 28.20 -10.52 31.67
N VAL A 513 27.72 -11.28 32.64
CA VAL A 513 27.65 -12.74 32.61
C VAL A 513 26.19 -13.17 32.79
N VAL A 514 25.71 -14.03 31.90
CA VAL A 514 24.37 -14.62 31.96
C VAL A 514 24.47 -16.06 32.49
N HIS A 515 23.66 -16.36 33.50
CA HIS A 515 23.49 -17.69 34.06
C HIS A 515 22.05 -18.14 33.81
N GLU A 516 21.85 -19.43 33.53
CA GLU A 516 20.54 -20.03 33.75
C GLU A 516 20.25 -20.01 35.26
N ALA A 517 19.01 -19.69 35.63
CA ALA A 517 18.59 -19.71 37.02
C ALA A 517 17.15 -20.20 37.12
N ARG A 518 16.81 -20.81 38.25
CA ARG A 518 15.46 -21.24 38.59
C ARG A 518 14.90 -20.35 39.69
N HIS A 519 13.74 -19.74 39.47
CA HIS A 519 13.03 -19.03 40.53
C HIS A 519 12.49 -20.07 41.52
N LYS A 520 12.94 -20.04 42.77
CA LYS A 520 12.71 -21.12 43.76
C LYS A 520 11.24 -21.37 44.10
N THR A 521 10.43 -20.31 44.13
CA THR A 521 8.99 -20.42 44.48
C THR A 521 8.12 -20.70 43.25
N ALA A 522 8.28 -19.95 42.16
CA ALA A 522 7.57 -20.17 40.91
C ALA A 522 7.97 -21.45 40.16
N ASP A 523 9.15 -22.02 40.47
CA ASP A 523 9.76 -23.15 39.76
C ASP A 523 9.96 -22.95 38.24
N VAL A 524 10.14 -21.68 37.83
CA VAL A 524 10.33 -21.28 36.43
C VAL A 524 11.81 -21.03 36.15
N VAL A 525 12.31 -21.52 35.01
CA VAL A 525 13.67 -21.29 34.52
C VAL A 525 13.75 -19.95 33.80
N VAL A 526 14.73 -19.12 34.16
CA VAL A 526 14.96 -17.77 33.65
C VAL A 526 16.43 -17.54 33.30
N ALA A 527 16.72 -16.52 32.50
CA ALA A 527 18.07 -16.02 32.29
C ALA A 527 18.40 -14.94 33.33
N PHE A 528 19.49 -15.13 34.09
CA PHE A 528 19.98 -14.23 35.13
C PHE A 528 21.25 -13.51 34.67
N LYS A 529 21.17 -12.21 34.40
CA LYS A 529 22.31 -11.38 33.95
C LYS A 529 22.88 -10.58 35.12
N LYS A 530 24.21 -10.57 35.27
CA LYS A 530 24.96 -9.76 36.26
C LYS A 530 26.20 -9.14 35.63
N PRO A 531 26.72 -7.99 36.11
CA PRO A 531 27.92 -7.39 35.55
C PRO A 531 29.17 -8.22 35.92
N LEU A 532 30.22 -8.13 35.09
CA LEU A 532 31.50 -8.80 35.35
C LEU A 532 32.18 -8.32 36.65
N SER A 533 31.95 -7.07 37.03
CA SER A 533 32.39 -6.47 38.29
C SER A 533 31.44 -5.36 38.70
N LEU A 534 31.43 -5.00 39.98
CA LEU A 534 30.62 -3.91 40.53
C LEU A 534 31.22 -2.51 40.26
N ARG A 535 32.04 -2.38 39.21
CA ARG A 535 32.56 -1.08 38.78
C ARG A 535 31.41 -0.23 38.25
N GLU A 536 31.40 1.05 38.63
CA GLU A 536 30.34 2.03 38.30
C GLU A 536 29.97 2.05 36.80
N ARG A 537 30.97 1.93 35.91
CA ARG A 537 30.72 1.89 34.46
C ARG A 537 29.85 0.70 34.02
N LEU A 538 30.01 -0.47 34.64
CA LEU A 538 29.28 -1.69 34.26
C LEU A 538 27.90 -1.73 34.91
N THR A 539 27.78 -1.32 36.17
CA THR A 539 26.48 -1.18 36.84
C THR A 539 25.63 -0.09 36.19
N ALA A 540 26.23 1.01 35.72
CA ALA A 540 25.52 2.04 34.95
C ALA A 540 25.03 1.57 33.56
N ARG A 541 25.65 0.55 32.96
CA ARG A 541 25.15 -0.09 31.74
C ARG A 541 23.99 -1.04 32.05
N MET A 542 24.11 -1.82 33.11
CA MET A 542 23.04 -2.70 33.61
C MET A 542 21.78 -1.90 33.96
N MET A 543 21.94 -0.76 34.65
CA MET A 543 20.84 0.14 34.99
C MET A 543 20.15 0.69 33.74
N ARG A 544 20.92 1.04 32.70
CA ARG A 544 20.36 1.50 31.42
C ARG A 544 19.54 0.42 30.72
N GLU A 545 20.06 -0.81 30.72
CA GLU A 545 19.36 -1.93 30.11
C GLU A 545 18.02 -2.20 30.81
N ILE A 546 17.99 -2.19 32.15
CA ILE A 546 16.77 -2.32 32.95
C ILE A 546 15.78 -1.19 32.63
N GLU A 547 16.24 0.07 32.65
CA GLU A 547 15.40 1.24 32.40
C GLU A 547 14.75 1.20 31.01
N VAL A 548 15.53 0.90 29.98
CA VAL A 548 15.05 0.90 28.59
C VAL A 548 14.07 -0.25 28.36
N ALA A 549 14.40 -1.46 28.83
CA ALA A 549 13.49 -2.61 28.73
C ALA A 549 12.17 -2.40 29.47
N GLN A 550 12.18 -1.70 30.61
CA GLN A 550 10.97 -1.33 31.33
C GLN A 550 10.13 -0.28 30.57
N LYS A 551 10.78 0.75 29.99
CA LYS A 551 10.09 1.79 29.20
C LYS A 551 9.48 1.25 27.91
N LEU A 552 10.15 0.28 27.29
CA LEU A 552 9.71 -0.35 26.05
C LEU A 552 8.88 -1.62 26.31
N GLY A 553 8.51 -1.93 27.56
CA GLY A 553 7.92 -3.21 27.96
C GLY A 553 6.55 -3.53 27.34
N GLY A 554 5.88 -2.55 26.70
CA GLY A 554 4.66 -2.78 25.92
C GLY A 554 4.91 -3.35 24.52
N ASN A 555 6.15 -3.30 24.02
CA ASN A 555 6.50 -3.83 22.71
C ASN A 555 6.87 -5.31 22.83
N ARG A 556 6.13 -6.18 22.13
CA ARG A 556 6.40 -7.63 22.16
C ARG A 556 7.84 -7.93 21.72
N HIS A 557 8.38 -7.26 20.70
CA HIS A 557 9.71 -7.52 20.13
C HIS A 557 10.88 -6.96 20.96
N VAL A 558 10.64 -6.48 22.18
CA VAL A 558 11.70 -6.09 23.12
C VAL A 558 11.84 -7.15 24.22
N MET A 559 13.08 -7.56 24.53
CA MET A 559 13.33 -8.52 25.60
C MET A 559 12.90 -7.92 26.97
N PRO A 560 11.91 -8.51 27.66
CA PRO A 560 11.39 -7.94 28.89
C PRO A 560 12.30 -8.25 30.09
N VAL A 561 12.25 -7.36 31.10
CA VAL A 561 12.84 -7.60 32.42
C VAL A 561 11.74 -8.09 33.36
N LEU A 562 11.96 -9.26 33.98
CA LEU A 562 10.98 -9.89 34.87
C LEU A 562 11.19 -9.48 36.34
N ASP A 563 12.44 -9.38 36.79
CA ASP A 563 12.84 -8.88 38.12
C ASP A 563 14.23 -8.25 38.03
N SER A 564 14.54 -7.33 38.93
CA SER A 564 15.84 -6.65 38.93
C SER A 564 16.27 -6.20 40.32
N CYS A 565 17.58 -6.15 40.53
CA CYS A 565 18.14 -5.57 41.73
C CYS A 565 17.96 -4.04 41.75
N PRO A 566 17.47 -3.43 42.85
CA PRO A 566 17.39 -1.97 42.97
C PRO A 566 18.73 -1.23 42.75
N ARG A 567 19.86 -1.93 42.98
CA ARG A 567 21.21 -1.40 42.76
C ARG A 567 21.77 -1.68 41.36
N ALA A 568 20.98 -2.25 40.46
CA ALA A 568 21.38 -2.71 39.13
C ALA A 568 22.59 -3.66 39.14
N GLU A 569 22.70 -4.50 40.17
CA GLU A 569 23.74 -5.53 40.27
C GLU A 569 23.37 -6.81 39.52
N TRP A 570 22.11 -6.95 39.10
CA TRP A 570 21.59 -8.04 38.27
C TRP A 570 20.15 -7.75 37.84
N PHE A 571 19.70 -8.46 36.82
CA PHE A 571 18.28 -8.60 36.47
C PHE A 571 18.02 -10.00 35.88
N VAL A 572 16.75 -10.37 35.79
CA VAL A 572 16.30 -11.61 35.17
C VAL A 572 15.33 -11.34 34.03
N MET A 573 15.42 -12.16 33.00
CA MET A 573 14.64 -12.08 31.77
C MET A 573 14.22 -13.48 31.32
N PRO A 574 13.28 -13.62 30.37
CA PRO A 574 12.97 -14.90 29.74
C PRO A 574 14.22 -15.60 29.20
N LEU A 575 14.22 -16.94 29.25
CA LEU A 575 15.29 -17.74 28.68
C LEU A 575 14.99 -18.00 27.20
N ALA A 576 15.66 -17.26 26.30
CA ALA A 576 15.52 -17.46 24.86
C ALA A 576 16.09 -18.81 24.40
N GLN A 577 15.43 -19.44 23.43
CA GLN A 577 15.83 -20.76 22.91
C GLN A 577 17.07 -20.65 22.00
N ASN A 578 17.17 -19.59 21.21
CA ASN A 578 18.25 -19.39 20.25
C ASN A 578 18.53 -17.90 19.97
N THR A 579 19.55 -17.64 19.15
CA THR A 579 19.91 -16.31 18.64
C THR A 579 19.94 -16.33 17.11
N ALA A 580 19.82 -15.16 16.47
CA ALA A 580 19.98 -15.05 15.02
C ALA A 580 21.37 -15.54 14.56
N GLU A 581 22.39 -15.35 15.41
CA GLU A 581 23.74 -15.86 15.17
C GLU A 581 23.76 -17.40 15.04
N ARG A 582 23.03 -18.11 15.91
CA ARG A 582 22.97 -19.58 15.88
C ARG A 582 22.07 -20.12 14.77
N LEU A 583 21.02 -19.37 14.43
CA LEU A 583 20.04 -19.77 13.42
C LEU A 583 20.43 -19.32 12.01
N GLN A 584 21.60 -18.69 11.82
CA GLN A 584 22.04 -18.18 10.52
C GLN A 584 21.93 -19.19 9.36
N PRO A 585 22.34 -20.47 9.52
CA PRO A 585 22.23 -21.43 8.42
C PRO A 585 20.78 -21.70 7.99
N GLN A 586 19.81 -21.61 8.92
CA GLN A 586 18.39 -21.75 8.60
C GLN A 586 17.85 -20.46 7.97
N LEU A 587 18.18 -19.30 8.55
CA LEU A 587 17.76 -17.98 8.09
C LEU A 587 18.25 -17.65 6.67
N LYS A 588 19.41 -18.18 6.26
CA LYS A 588 19.96 -17.96 4.92
C LYS A 588 19.07 -18.56 3.80
N GLY A 589 18.37 -19.65 4.08
CA GLY A 589 17.53 -20.36 3.11
C GLY A 589 16.04 -20.06 3.22
N ASP A 590 15.63 -19.30 4.24
CA ASP A 590 14.23 -19.04 4.57
C ASP A 590 13.94 -17.54 4.51
N ALA A 591 13.42 -17.10 3.37
CA ALA A 591 13.14 -15.68 3.13
C ALA A 591 12.03 -15.13 4.04
N GLN A 592 11.06 -15.97 4.43
CA GLN A 592 9.95 -15.57 5.31
C GLN A 592 10.46 -15.37 6.74
N GLU A 593 11.24 -16.31 7.26
CA GLU A 593 11.82 -16.20 8.60
C GLU A 593 12.82 -15.04 8.72
N LEU A 594 13.60 -14.78 7.66
CA LEU A 594 14.46 -13.60 7.59
C LEU A 594 13.64 -12.30 7.63
N ARG A 595 12.53 -12.23 6.89
CA ARG A 595 11.64 -11.06 6.91
C ARG A 595 11.01 -10.85 8.28
N ALA A 596 10.48 -11.90 8.91
CA ALA A 596 9.91 -11.86 10.25
C ALA A 596 10.93 -11.35 11.29
N LEU A 597 12.20 -11.77 11.18
CA LEU A 597 13.28 -11.25 12.00
C LEU A 597 13.51 -9.76 11.77
N VAL A 598 13.60 -9.32 10.51
CA VAL A 598 13.84 -7.91 10.16
C VAL A 598 12.71 -7.01 10.65
N GLU A 599 11.46 -7.41 10.46
CA GLU A 599 10.27 -6.68 10.91
C GLU A 599 10.20 -6.60 12.44
N ALA A 600 10.52 -7.69 13.15
CA ALA A 600 10.56 -7.68 14.61
C ALA A 600 11.62 -6.72 15.16
N VAL A 601 12.83 -6.72 14.58
CA VAL A 601 13.90 -5.79 14.97
C VAL A 601 13.52 -4.36 14.63
N ALA A 602 12.92 -4.12 13.46
CA ALA A 602 12.42 -2.81 13.07
C ALA A 602 11.35 -2.28 14.05
N ALA A 603 10.36 -3.10 14.43
CA ALA A 603 9.33 -2.73 15.39
C ALA A 603 9.92 -2.34 16.76
N ALA A 604 10.93 -3.07 17.26
CA ALA A 604 11.63 -2.74 18.50
C ALA A 604 12.40 -1.41 18.39
N LEU A 605 13.03 -1.13 17.25
CA LEU A 605 13.75 0.10 17.00
C LEU A 605 12.82 1.30 16.81
N ALA A 606 11.66 1.12 16.18
CA ALA A 606 10.68 2.20 15.97
C ALA A 606 10.21 2.79 17.30
N ASP A 607 9.86 1.94 18.27
CA ASP A 607 9.47 2.40 19.61
C ASP A 607 10.63 3.03 20.38
N ALA A 608 11.84 2.47 20.27
CA ALA A 608 13.02 3.05 20.88
C ALA A 608 13.31 4.45 20.30
N HIS A 609 13.29 4.60 18.98
CA HIS A 609 13.58 5.85 18.26
C HIS A 609 12.52 6.92 18.56
N ARG A 610 11.24 6.56 18.68
CA ARG A 610 10.15 7.46 19.10
C ARG A 610 10.36 8.04 20.50
N LEU A 611 11.00 7.26 21.38
CA LEU A 611 11.41 7.71 22.71
C LEU A 611 12.84 8.28 22.74
N ASP A 612 13.40 8.63 21.58
CA ASP A 612 14.75 9.21 21.43
C ASP A 612 15.90 8.30 21.92
N TYR A 613 15.64 7.00 22.04
CA TYR A 613 16.65 5.98 22.34
C TYR A 613 17.29 5.44 21.06
N LEU A 614 18.62 5.31 21.04
CA LEU A 614 19.35 4.63 19.96
C LEU A 614 20.05 3.39 20.51
N HIS A 615 19.95 2.24 19.84
CA HIS A 615 20.48 0.96 20.32
C HIS A 615 22.01 0.88 20.27
N ARG A 616 22.62 1.22 19.13
CA ARG A 616 24.08 1.33 18.89
C ARG A 616 24.91 0.05 19.01
N ASP A 617 24.27 -1.10 19.13
CA ASP A 617 24.94 -2.41 19.20
C ASP A 617 24.04 -3.51 18.63
N ILE A 618 23.40 -3.23 17.49
CA ILE A 618 22.59 -4.22 16.77
C ILE A 618 23.54 -5.21 16.10
N LYS A 619 23.38 -6.49 16.45
CA LYS A 619 24.17 -7.60 15.93
C LYS A 619 23.41 -8.92 16.12
N PRO A 620 23.78 -10.00 15.40
CA PRO A 620 23.01 -11.25 15.44
C PRO A 620 22.91 -11.88 16.84
N ALA A 621 23.92 -11.71 17.69
CA ALA A 621 23.91 -12.23 19.06
C ALA A 621 22.91 -11.53 20.00
N ASN A 622 22.45 -10.32 19.65
CA ASN A 622 21.48 -9.54 20.43
C ASN A 622 20.04 -9.70 19.94
N ILE A 623 19.85 -10.42 18.82
CA ILE A 623 18.55 -10.75 18.26
C ILE A 623 18.24 -12.19 18.68
N LEU A 624 17.27 -12.34 19.58
CA LEU A 624 16.98 -13.58 20.29
C LEU A 624 15.66 -14.16 19.77
N HIS A 625 15.61 -15.48 19.62
CA HIS A 625 14.39 -16.22 19.31
C HIS A 625 13.80 -16.73 20.62
N LEU A 626 12.66 -16.17 21.01
CA LEU A 626 11.97 -16.41 22.28
C LEU A 626 10.54 -16.85 21.99
N ASP A 627 10.17 -18.07 22.35
CA ASP A 627 8.79 -18.59 22.30
C ASP A 627 8.11 -18.39 20.92
N GLY A 628 8.85 -18.69 19.84
CA GLY A 628 8.36 -18.62 18.45
C GLY A 628 8.35 -17.21 17.85
N ARG A 629 9.04 -16.25 18.45
CA ARG A 629 9.11 -14.85 17.97
C ARG A 629 10.47 -14.24 18.20
N TRP A 630 10.82 -13.26 17.37
CA TRP A 630 12.06 -12.50 17.50
C TRP A 630 11.95 -11.34 18.49
N VAL A 631 12.96 -11.20 19.34
CA VAL A 631 13.10 -10.09 20.29
C VAL A 631 14.50 -9.49 20.27
N LEU A 632 14.57 -8.17 20.39
CA LEU A 632 15.82 -7.42 20.51
C LEU A 632 16.18 -7.23 21.99
N GLY A 633 17.42 -7.59 22.34
CA GLY A 633 17.98 -7.46 23.69
C GLY A 633 19.31 -6.71 23.74
N ASP A 634 19.86 -6.58 24.95
CA ASP A 634 21.14 -5.90 25.24
C ASP A 634 21.17 -4.38 24.97
N TRP A 635 20.28 -3.66 25.66
CA TRP A 635 20.15 -2.20 25.65
C TRP A 635 21.27 -1.45 26.44
N GLY A 636 22.40 -2.11 26.69
CA GLY A 636 23.47 -1.60 27.59
C GLY A 636 24.29 -0.43 27.03
N ILE A 637 24.27 -0.20 25.71
CA ILE A 637 25.01 0.90 25.04
C ILE A 637 24.07 1.98 24.48
N VAL A 638 22.81 1.96 24.92
CA VAL A 638 21.80 2.90 24.44
C VAL A 638 22.14 4.35 24.75
N ARG A 639 21.86 5.25 23.80
CA ARG A 639 21.88 6.71 24.06
C ARG A 639 20.51 7.18 24.53
N ARG A 640 20.49 7.91 25.65
CA ARG A 640 19.29 8.61 26.17
C ARG A 640 18.93 9.85 25.33
N PRO A 641 17.68 10.35 25.44
CA PRO A 641 17.27 11.63 24.84
C PRO A 641 18.20 12.80 25.19
N ARG A 642 18.28 13.77 24.28
CA ARG A 642 19.09 14.99 24.47
C ARG A 642 18.59 15.73 25.72
N GLY A 643 19.51 16.07 26.63
CA GLY A 643 19.20 16.75 27.90
C GLY A 643 19.14 15.85 29.14
N GLN A 644 19.16 14.51 28.99
CA GLN A 644 19.20 13.55 30.12
C GLN A 644 20.59 12.90 30.34
N THR A 645 21.63 13.42 29.70
CA THR A 645 23.01 12.89 29.73
C THR A 645 23.92 13.74 30.62
N THR A 646 24.45 13.16 31.70
CA THR A 646 25.27 13.86 32.71
C THR A 646 26.77 13.95 32.41
N ASN A 647 27.29 13.52 31.25
CA ASN A 647 28.71 13.74 30.97
C ASN A 647 29.07 13.82 29.46
N PRO A 648 29.27 15.04 28.91
CA PRO A 648 29.61 15.27 27.50
C PRO A 648 31.08 14.99 27.11
N LYS A 649 31.98 14.64 28.04
CA LYS A 649 33.44 14.60 27.79
C LYS A 649 34.10 13.22 28.00
N ARG A 650 33.68 12.20 27.25
CA ARG A 650 34.49 10.96 27.07
C ARG A 650 34.67 10.65 25.59
N THR A 651 35.59 11.38 24.97
CA THR A 651 36.17 11.08 23.66
C THR A 651 37.03 9.81 23.72
N GLY A 652 36.97 8.99 22.66
CA GLY A 652 38.02 8.02 22.35
C GLY A 652 37.83 6.53 22.70
N THR A 653 36.60 6.03 22.88
CA THR A 653 36.38 4.56 22.90
C THR A 653 35.34 4.19 21.87
N THR A 654 35.71 3.32 20.91
CA THR A 654 34.79 2.69 19.96
C THR A 654 33.56 2.17 20.69
N ILE A 655 32.39 2.59 20.23
CA ILE A 655 31.08 2.21 20.77
C ILE A 655 30.45 1.19 19.82
N GLY A 656 29.96 0.08 20.36
CA GLY A 656 29.37 -1.02 19.61
C GLY A 656 30.38 -2.09 19.19
N THR A 657 29.88 -3.12 18.51
CA THR A 657 30.66 -4.21 17.90
C THR A 657 31.19 -3.74 16.54
N ALA A 658 32.51 -3.64 16.38
CA ALA A 658 33.17 -2.87 15.31
C ALA A 658 32.79 -3.34 13.90
N GLU A 659 32.43 -4.62 13.76
CA GLU A 659 32.09 -5.29 12.52
C GLU A 659 30.70 -4.89 11.98
N PHE A 660 29.76 -4.53 12.87
CA PHE A 660 28.38 -4.15 12.55
C PHE A 660 28.09 -2.66 12.77
N ALA A 661 28.95 -1.96 13.51
CA ALA A 661 28.74 -0.57 13.87
C ALA A 661 28.84 0.37 12.64
N ALA A 662 27.99 1.40 12.62
CA ALA A 662 28.06 2.46 11.62
C ALA A 662 29.37 3.26 11.73
N PRO A 663 29.99 3.71 10.62
CA PRO A 663 31.27 4.41 10.64
C PRO A 663 31.28 5.62 11.59
N GLU A 664 30.19 6.38 11.62
CA GLU A 664 30.05 7.56 12.46
C GLU A 664 30.06 7.26 13.97
N LEU A 665 29.79 6.03 14.41
CA LEU A 665 29.89 5.65 15.83
C LEU A 665 31.35 5.61 16.33
N SER A 666 32.31 5.51 15.42
CA SER A 666 33.74 5.60 15.74
C SER A 666 34.29 7.04 15.69
N VAL A 667 33.67 7.90 14.87
CA VAL A 667 34.12 9.27 14.61
C VAL A 667 33.40 10.29 15.49
N ASP A 668 32.06 10.24 15.51
CA ASP A 668 31.20 11.13 16.29
C ASP A 668 29.98 10.38 16.86
N PRO A 669 30.19 9.52 17.86
CA PRO A 669 29.12 8.77 18.50
C PRO A 669 28.10 9.66 19.21
N HIS A 670 28.39 10.96 19.42
CA HIS A 670 27.45 11.85 20.10
C HIS A 670 26.34 12.33 19.15
N ASN A 671 26.66 12.55 17.88
CA ASN A 671 25.71 13.03 16.87
C ASN A 671 25.02 11.95 16.03
N ALA A 672 25.34 10.67 16.24
CA ALA A 672 24.64 9.54 15.63
C ALA A 672 23.10 9.62 15.79
N LYS A 673 22.36 9.14 14.79
CA LYS A 673 20.88 9.18 14.69
C LYS A 673 20.31 7.77 14.43
N ALA A 674 19.00 7.67 14.20
CA ALA A 674 18.32 6.42 13.83
C ALA A 674 19.01 5.68 12.65
N ALA A 675 19.49 6.44 11.65
CA ALA A 675 20.26 5.93 10.51
C ALA A 675 21.53 5.12 10.88
N SER A 676 22.06 5.27 12.11
CA SER A 676 23.17 4.45 12.60
C SER A 676 22.72 3.05 13.00
N ASP A 677 21.52 2.91 13.58
CA ASP A 677 20.92 1.61 13.91
C ASP A 677 20.49 0.87 12.63
N ILE A 678 19.95 1.61 11.65
CA ILE A 678 19.57 1.08 10.33
C ILE A 678 20.78 0.53 9.56
N TYR A 679 21.94 1.21 9.64
CA TYR A 679 23.18 0.68 9.07
C TYR A 679 23.57 -0.66 9.69
N SER A 680 23.50 -0.77 11.03
CA SER A 680 23.83 -2.01 11.73
C SER A 680 22.85 -3.13 11.37
N LEU A 681 21.56 -2.83 11.20
CA LEU A 681 20.57 -3.79 10.71
C LEU A 681 20.88 -4.24 9.27
N GLY A 682 21.26 -3.33 8.38
CA GLY A 682 21.70 -3.67 7.02
C GLY A 682 22.91 -4.62 7.00
N LYS A 683 23.89 -4.41 7.90
CA LYS A 683 25.02 -5.33 8.09
C LYS A 683 24.60 -6.69 8.64
N VAL A 684 23.59 -6.75 9.52
CA VAL A 684 23.02 -8.01 9.99
C VAL A 684 22.36 -8.78 8.85
N ILE A 685 21.53 -8.13 8.03
CA ILE A 685 20.86 -8.75 6.88
C ILE A 685 21.90 -9.31 5.89
N ALA A 686 22.92 -8.53 5.57
CA ALA A 686 24.02 -8.96 4.70
C ALA A 686 24.72 -10.21 5.24
N TRP A 687 25.02 -10.24 6.54
CA TRP A 687 25.67 -11.38 7.18
C TRP A 687 24.77 -12.62 7.19
N LEU A 688 23.48 -12.46 7.51
CA LEU A 688 22.51 -13.56 7.52
C LEU A 688 22.43 -14.24 6.15
N LEU A 689 22.37 -13.46 5.07
CA LEU A 689 22.24 -13.97 3.70
C LEU A 689 23.54 -14.51 3.13
N THR A 690 24.69 -13.91 3.46
CA THR A 690 25.97 -14.32 2.84
C THR A 690 26.68 -15.40 3.65
N GLY A 691 26.62 -15.32 4.99
CA GLY A 691 27.38 -16.15 5.92
C GLY A 691 28.88 -15.82 5.97
N ILE A 692 29.29 -14.69 5.41
CA ILE A 692 30.70 -14.24 5.43
C ILE A 692 30.85 -13.23 6.57
N ASP A 693 31.90 -13.39 7.37
CA ASP A 693 32.12 -12.52 8.52
C ASP A 693 32.26 -11.05 8.12
N PRO A 694 31.54 -10.12 8.79
CA PRO A 694 31.54 -8.73 8.40
C PRO A 694 32.83 -8.06 8.82
N GLN A 695 33.41 -7.25 7.93
CA GLN A 695 34.54 -6.38 8.27
C GLN A 695 34.06 -4.96 8.63
N PRO A 696 34.75 -4.25 9.54
CA PRO A 696 34.45 -2.86 9.85
C PRO A 696 34.56 -1.96 8.61
N ASN A 697 33.57 -1.09 8.40
CA ASN A 697 33.49 -0.14 7.28
C ASN A 697 33.58 -0.75 5.86
N VAL A 698 33.39 -2.07 5.73
CA VAL A 698 33.30 -2.74 4.44
C VAL A 698 31.85 -3.14 4.21
N VAL A 699 31.28 -2.65 3.11
CA VAL A 699 29.93 -3.02 2.68
C VAL A 699 29.97 -4.37 1.99
N GLN A 700 29.04 -5.24 2.38
CA GLN A 700 28.88 -6.53 1.75
C GLN A 700 27.46 -6.64 1.22
N LEU A 701 27.32 -6.81 -0.09
CA LEU A 701 26.02 -6.89 -0.73
C LEU A 701 25.64 -8.36 -1.00
N PRO A 702 24.48 -8.83 -0.52
CA PRO A 702 23.96 -10.15 -0.88
C PRO A 702 23.49 -10.15 -2.34
N SER A 703 23.21 -11.35 -2.87
CA SER A 703 22.44 -11.52 -4.10
C SER A 703 20.94 -11.57 -3.80
N GLY A 704 20.10 -11.34 -4.82
CA GLY A 704 18.65 -11.43 -4.70
C GLY A 704 17.98 -10.16 -4.12
N PRO A 705 16.70 -10.24 -3.73
CA PRO A 705 15.83 -9.08 -3.47
C PRO A 705 16.31 -8.18 -2.32
N TRP A 706 17.06 -8.72 -1.37
CA TRP A 706 17.60 -7.95 -0.24
C TRP A 706 18.83 -7.10 -0.59
N ARG A 707 19.36 -7.19 -1.82
CA ARG A 707 20.55 -6.45 -2.25
C ARG A 707 20.34 -4.94 -2.17
N GLY A 708 19.24 -4.43 -2.73
CA GLY A 708 18.88 -3.00 -2.72
C GLY A 708 18.73 -2.47 -1.30
N VAL A 709 18.02 -3.23 -0.45
CA VAL A 709 17.86 -2.93 0.98
C VAL A 709 19.22 -2.77 1.66
N VAL A 710 20.12 -3.76 1.53
CA VAL A 710 21.43 -3.73 2.16
C VAL A 710 22.28 -2.58 1.60
N ARG A 711 22.27 -2.35 0.29
CA ARG A 711 23.00 -1.26 -0.37
C ARG A 711 22.60 0.09 0.24
N GLN A 712 21.31 0.38 0.29
CA GLN A 712 20.83 1.67 0.77
C GLN A 712 21.00 1.84 2.30
N CYS A 713 20.84 0.77 3.09
CA CYS A 713 21.09 0.84 4.53
C CYS A 713 22.57 1.08 4.88
N THR A 714 23.50 0.61 4.04
CA THR A 714 24.93 0.58 4.34
C THR A 714 25.74 1.69 3.66
N PHE A 715 25.10 2.73 3.12
CA PHE A 715 25.79 3.92 2.61
C PHE A 715 26.74 4.53 3.65
N HIS A 716 27.94 4.94 3.24
CA HIS A 716 28.91 5.53 4.18
C HIS A 716 28.43 6.88 4.72
N ALA A 717 27.75 7.69 3.90
CA ALA A 717 27.11 8.94 4.32
C ALA A 717 25.76 8.66 5.00
N PRO A 718 25.56 9.05 6.27
CA PRO A 718 24.31 8.75 6.99
C PRO A 718 23.04 9.36 6.37
N SER A 719 23.17 10.46 5.60
CA SER A 719 22.05 11.15 4.94
C SER A 719 21.49 10.40 3.74
N LEU A 720 22.21 9.42 3.19
CA LEU A 720 21.77 8.61 2.04
C LEU A 720 21.09 7.31 2.47
N ARG A 721 21.02 7.04 3.78
CA ARG A 721 20.32 5.90 4.35
C ARG A 721 18.87 6.28 4.65
N PRO A 722 17.96 5.31 4.84
CA PRO A 722 16.66 5.61 5.45
C PRO A 722 16.87 6.33 6.79
N GLN A 723 16.16 7.44 6.98
CA GLN A 723 16.27 8.28 8.17
C GLN A 723 15.34 7.80 9.29
N THR A 724 14.28 7.06 8.94
CA THR A 724 13.29 6.51 9.86
C THR A 724 13.11 5.01 9.66
N ILE A 725 12.54 4.32 10.66
CA ILE A 725 12.19 2.90 10.53
C ILE A 725 11.06 2.70 9.50
N ALA A 726 10.14 3.66 9.35
CA ALA A 726 9.10 3.62 8.32
C ALA A 726 9.72 3.60 6.91
N GLU A 727 10.63 4.54 6.61
CA GLU A 727 11.36 4.55 5.32
C GLU A 727 12.17 3.26 5.08
N PHE A 728 12.72 2.67 6.14
CA PHE A 728 13.40 1.38 6.05
C PHE A 728 12.43 0.23 5.72
N LEU A 729 11.25 0.19 6.33
CA LEU A 729 10.23 -0.82 6.05
C LEU A 729 9.63 -0.66 4.65
N ASP A 730 9.40 0.58 4.19
CA ASP A 730 8.97 0.86 2.82
C ASP A 730 10.01 0.38 1.80
N LEU A 731 11.29 0.59 2.09
CA LEU A 731 12.41 0.05 1.31
C LEU A 731 12.40 -1.49 1.30
N VAL A 732 12.22 -2.14 2.45
CA VAL A 732 12.12 -3.60 2.53
C VAL A 732 10.94 -4.10 1.70
N GLU A 733 9.78 -3.47 1.81
CA GLU A 733 8.58 -3.84 1.06
C GLU A 733 8.79 -3.71 -0.45
N ARG A 734 9.28 -2.55 -0.90
CA ARG A 734 9.53 -2.30 -2.32
C ARG A 734 10.50 -3.31 -2.95
N GLU A 735 11.60 -3.61 -2.26
CA GLU A 735 12.69 -4.43 -2.83
C GLU A 735 12.46 -5.95 -2.64
N THR A 736 11.58 -6.35 -1.72
CA THR A 736 11.34 -7.79 -1.41
C THR A 736 9.93 -8.28 -1.75
N SER A 737 9.03 -7.40 -2.22
CA SER A 737 7.68 -7.80 -2.62
C SER A 737 7.70 -8.67 -3.89
N PRO A 738 7.00 -9.82 -3.89
CA PRO A 738 6.86 -10.67 -5.08
C PRO A 738 5.87 -10.12 -6.13
N THR A 739 5.20 -8.98 -5.86
CA THR A 739 4.07 -8.48 -6.69
C THR A 739 4.41 -7.38 -7.69
N PHE A 740 5.68 -7.03 -7.85
CA PHE A 740 6.09 -6.25 -9.01
C PHE A 740 6.63 -7.20 -10.08
N ASP A 741 6.02 -7.20 -11.26
CA ASP A 741 6.72 -7.50 -12.52
C ASP A 741 7.76 -6.39 -12.74
N LEU A 742 8.74 -6.25 -11.84
CA LEU A 742 9.84 -5.32 -12.04
C LEU A 742 10.52 -5.75 -13.35
N PRO A 743 10.80 -4.82 -14.28
CA PRO A 743 11.59 -5.09 -15.46
C PRO A 743 12.84 -5.91 -15.12
N ILE A 744 13.49 -5.64 -13.98
CA ILE A 744 14.64 -6.41 -13.49
C ILE A 744 14.33 -7.87 -13.13
N ALA A 745 13.22 -8.17 -12.47
CA ALA A 745 12.87 -9.54 -12.06
C ALA A 745 12.53 -10.40 -13.29
N ARG A 746 11.76 -9.81 -14.22
CA ARG A 746 11.47 -10.41 -15.53
C ARG A 746 12.75 -10.55 -16.36
N ALA A 747 13.63 -9.56 -16.33
CA ALA A 747 14.90 -9.60 -17.02
C ALA A 747 15.84 -10.69 -16.48
N GLN A 748 15.89 -10.87 -15.16
CA GLN A 748 16.67 -11.93 -14.52
C GLN A 748 16.16 -13.32 -14.91
N GLN A 749 14.84 -13.52 -14.99
CA GLN A 749 14.25 -14.77 -15.49
C GLN A 749 14.58 -15.02 -16.97
N LEU A 750 14.44 -13.99 -17.81
CA LEU A 750 14.78 -14.08 -19.23
C LEU A 750 16.29 -14.32 -19.44
N ALA A 751 17.15 -13.72 -18.61
CA ALA A 751 18.58 -13.94 -18.65
C ALA A 751 18.96 -15.37 -18.27
N ALA A 752 18.33 -15.94 -17.23
CA ALA A 752 18.55 -17.33 -16.84
C ALA A 752 18.15 -18.30 -17.97
N ALA A 753 16.98 -18.08 -18.59
CA ALA A 753 16.54 -18.88 -19.74
C ALA A 753 17.48 -18.73 -20.95
N ALA A 754 17.96 -17.51 -21.23
CA ALA A 754 18.93 -17.25 -22.30
C ALA A 754 20.26 -17.98 -22.06
N GLN A 755 20.73 -18.05 -20.82
CA GLN A 755 21.94 -18.81 -20.43
C GLN A 755 21.76 -20.33 -20.61
N GLU A 756 20.54 -20.83 -20.53
CA GLU A 756 20.18 -22.22 -20.84
C GLU A 756 20.03 -22.50 -22.35
N GLY A 757 20.22 -21.47 -23.19
CA GLY A 757 20.21 -21.58 -24.65
C GLY A 757 18.91 -21.12 -25.33
N ASP A 758 17.98 -20.49 -24.60
CA ASP A 758 16.77 -19.91 -25.17
C ASP A 758 17.05 -18.57 -25.87
N THR A 759 17.16 -18.60 -27.20
CA THR A 759 17.42 -17.41 -28.02
C THR A 759 16.24 -16.45 -28.08
N ASP A 760 15.01 -16.92 -27.87
CA ASP A 760 13.81 -16.07 -27.82
C ASP A 760 13.76 -15.30 -26.49
N ALA A 761 14.16 -15.93 -25.39
CA ALA A 761 14.33 -15.24 -24.10
C ALA A 761 15.38 -14.13 -24.19
N ALA A 762 16.51 -14.36 -24.88
CA ALA A 762 17.52 -13.33 -25.14
C ALA A 762 16.94 -12.16 -25.96
N GLY A 763 16.15 -12.45 -26.99
CA GLY A 763 15.47 -11.41 -27.80
C GLY A 763 14.47 -10.59 -26.98
N ARG A 764 13.65 -11.25 -26.15
CA ARG A 764 12.71 -10.59 -25.25
C ARG A 764 13.39 -9.74 -24.18
N LEU A 765 14.56 -10.16 -23.70
CA LEU A 765 15.37 -9.38 -22.75
C LEU A 765 15.94 -8.12 -23.40
N LEU A 766 16.45 -8.20 -24.64
CA LEU A 766 16.92 -7.03 -25.38
C LEU A 766 15.80 -6.02 -25.65
N ALA A 767 14.59 -6.51 -25.97
CA ALA A 767 13.40 -5.67 -26.11
C ALA A 767 13.01 -4.98 -24.80
N LEU A 768 12.95 -5.76 -23.71
CA LEU A 768 12.65 -5.25 -22.39
C LEU A 768 13.65 -4.17 -21.95
N ALA A 769 14.94 -4.34 -22.25
CA ALA A 769 15.95 -3.34 -21.95
C ALA A 769 15.81 -2.08 -22.79
N ALA A 770 15.52 -2.21 -24.09
CA ALA A 770 15.30 -1.06 -24.96
C ALA A 770 14.12 -0.19 -24.52
N ASP A 771 13.06 -0.81 -23.99
CA ASP A 771 11.87 -0.13 -23.46
C ASP A 771 12.13 0.52 -22.09
N ASN A 772 13.22 0.16 -21.40
CA ASN A 772 13.55 0.59 -20.03
C ASN A 772 14.98 1.17 -19.97
N GLY A 773 15.30 2.11 -20.87
CA GLY A 773 16.66 2.67 -21.03
C GLY A 773 17.27 3.31 -19.78
N ASP A 774 16.44 3.81 -18.86
CA ASP A 774 16.87 4.45 -17.61
C ASP A 774 17.11 3.44 -16.46
N ASP A 775 16.83 2.15 -16.66
CA ASP A 775 16.99 1.11 -15.63
C ASP A 775 18.47 0.72 -15.45
N TYR A 776 19.10 1.33 -14.45
CA TYR A 776 20.52 1.17 -14.14
C TYR A 776 20.92 -0.29 -13.85
N GLU A 777 20.09 -1.04 -13.12
CA GLU A 777 20.41 -2.42 -12.72
C GLU A 777 20.23 -3.39 -13.89
N LEU A 778 19.24 -3.17 -14.75
CA LEU A 778 19.01 -3.95 -15.96
C LEU A 778 20.23 -3.87 -16.90
N TYR A 779 20.77 -2.68 -17.07
CA TYR A 779 21.89 -2.42 -17.97
C TYR A 779 23.24 -2.86 -17.39
N LEU A 780 23.49 -2.77 -16.08
CA LEU A 780 24.81 -3.09 -15.54
C LEU A 780 24.92 -4.48 -14.91
N ASP A 781 23.82 -5.07 -14.45
CA ASP A 781 23.83 -6.38 -13.79
C ASP A 781 23.26 -7.50 -14.66
N VAL A 782 22.32 -7.23 -15.57
CA VAL A 782 21.64 -8.27 -16.35
C VAL A 782 22.14 -8.35 -17.79
N LEU A 783 22.05 -7.27 -18.57
CA LEU A 783 22.45 -7.25 -19.98
C LEU A 783 23.89 -7.76 -20.24
N PRO A 784 24.91 -7.38 -19.46
CA PRO A 784 26.29 -7.85 -19.66
C PRO A 784 26.50 -9.32 -19.33
N GLY A 785 25.53 -9.95 -18.65
CA GLY A 785 25.54 -11.38 -18.33
C GLY A 785 25.14 -12.28 -19.50
N LEU A 786 24.72 -11.71 -20.64
CA LEU A 786 24.41 -12.45 -21.86
C LEU A 786 25.67 -12.73 -22.68
N GLU A 787 25.81 -13.99 -23.12
CA GLU A 787 26.88 -14.43 -24.02
C GLU A 787 26.79 -13.71 -25.37
N MET A 788 27.92 -13.19 -25.86
CA MET A 788 27.97 -12.44 -27.13
C MET A 788 27.74 -13.30 -28.36
N ASP A 789 27.94 -14.61 -28.26
CA ASP A 789 27.66 -15.55 -29.34
C ASP A 789 26.15 -15.69 -29.62
N VAL A 790 25.31 -15.49 -28.59
CA VAL A 790 23.84 -15.47 -28.69
C VAL A 790 23.34 -14.06 -28.96
N THR A 791 23.91 -13.07 -28.27
CA THR A 791 23.43 -11.68 -28.30
C THR A 791 23.81 -10.95 -29.58
N GLY A 792 25.00 -11.24 -30.15
CA GLY A 792 25.52 -10.56 -31.33
C GLY A 792 24.57 -10.59 -32.53
N PRO A 793 24.12 -11.77 -32.99
CA PRO A 793 23.18 -11.87 -34.10
C PRO A 793 21.84 -11.17 -33.84
N LEU A 794 21.33 -11.21 -32.61
CA LEU A 794 20.06 -10.57 -32.24
C LEU A 794 20.14 -9.05 -32.24
N VAL A 795 21.25 -8.49 -31.72
CA VAL A 795 21.51 -7.05 -31.75
C VAL A 795 21.65 -6.56 -33.19
N LEU A 796 22.34 -7.31 -34.06
CA LEU A 796 22.50 -6.93 -35.47
C LEU A 796 21.21 -7.09 -36.29
N ALA A 797 20.29 -7.95 -35.88
CA ALA A 797 19.00 -8.13 -36.55
C ALA A 797 18.07 -6.91 -36.43
N ASN A 798 18.31 -6.01 -35.46
CA ASN A 798 17.54 -4.80 -35.27
C ASN A 798 18.45 -3.58 -34.95
N PRO A 799 18.99 -2.90 -35.98
CA PRO A 799 19.96 -1.82 -35.81
C PRO A 799 19.44 -0.63 -34.99
N GLU A 800 18.15 -0.28 -35.11
CA GLU A 800 17.57 0.82 -34.33
C GLU A 800 17.51 0.49 -32.83
N GLN A 801 17.08 -0.72 -32.49
CA GLN A 801 17.08 -1.20 -31.11
C GLN A 801 18.51 -1.30 -30.56
N ALA A 802 19.46 -1.79 -31.37
CA ALA A 802 20.87 -1.88 -30.99
C ALA A 802 21.47 -0.52 -30.61
N LEU A 803 21.20 0.51 -31.40
CA LEU A 803 21.64 1.88 -31.12
C LEU A 803 21.03 2.42 -29.82
N THR A 804 19.73 2.15 -29.58
CA THR A 804 19.06 2.52 -28.32
C THR A 804 19.74 1.87 -27.12
N LEU A 805 20.00 0.56 -27.19
CA LEU A 805 20.68 -0.18 -26.12
C LEU A 805 22.10 0.35 -25.86
N VAL A 806 22.88 0.57 -26.91
CA VAL A 806 24.26 1.08 -26.78
C VAL A 806 24.29 2.48 -26.18
N ARG A 807 23.38 3.37 -26.60
CA ARG A 807 23.27 4.74 -26.06
C ARG A 807 22.87 4.75 -24.59
N ALA A 808 21.88 3.93 -24.21
CA ALA A 808 21.47 3.79 -22.83
C ALA A 808 22.63 3.25 -21.96
N MET A 809 23.32 2.19 -22.40
CA MET A 809 24.51 1.67 -21.71
C MET A 809 25.61 2.73 -21.55
N ALA A 810 25.83 3.57 -22.56
CA ALA A 810 26.79 4.66 -22.49
C ALA A 810 26.36 5.77 -21.52
N GLY A 811 25.05 6.06 -21.44
CA GLY A 811 24.48 7.06 -20.53
C GLY A 811 24.69 6.74 -19.04
N HIS A 812 24.75 5.46 -18.68
CA HIS A 812 24.94 5.00 -17.31
C HIS A 812 26.36 5.21 -16.73
N VAL A 813 27.29 5.77 -17.52
CA VAL A 813 28.68 6.03 -17.09
C VAL A 813 28.78 6.96 -15.87
N HIS A 814 27.77 7.82 -15.67
CA HIS A 814 27.72 8.76 -14.56
C HIS A 814 26.94 8.25 -13.34
N GLY A 815 26.50 6.99 -13.34
CA GLY A 815 25.69 6.42 -12.27
C GLY A 815 24.21 6.86 -12.29
N ASP A 816 23.45 6.42 -11.30
CA ASP A 816 22.04 6.77 -11.03
C ASP A 816 21.87 8.16 -10.35
N GLY A 817 22.88 9.03 -10.45
CA GLY A 817 22.92 10.31 -9.76
C GLY A 817 23.43 10.26 -8.30
N THR A 818 23.84 9.09 -7.79
CA THR A 818 24.33 8.93 -6.40
C THR A 818 25.83 8.65 -6.23
N GLY A 819 26.59 8.46 -7.31
CA GLY A 819 28.05 8.25 -7.27
C GLY A 819 28.64 7.67 -8.57
N TRP A 820 29.97 7.46 -8.59
CA TRP A 820 30.65 6.79 -9.70
C TRP A 820 30.35 5.28 -9.68
N PRO A 821 30.15 4.62 -10.84
CA PRO A 821 29.91 3.18 -10.91
C PRO A 821 31.02 2.36 -10.26
N HIS A 822 30.66 1.22 -9.65
CA HIS A 822 31.61 0.33 -9.00
C HIS A 822 32.58 -0.28 -10.04
N TYR A 823 33.83 -0.55 -9.65
CA TYR A 823 34.87 -1.08 -10.54
C TYR A 823 34.43 -2.29 -11.39
N ASN A 824 33.68 -3.21 -10.79
CA ASN A 824 33.15 -4.41 -11.48
C ASN A 824 32.04 -4.09 -12.48
N GLU A 825 31.26 -3.03 -12.27
CA GLU A 825 30.21 -2.60 -13.20
C GLU A 825 30.84 -1.99 -14.47
N CYS A 826 31.83 -1.12 -14.29
CA CYS A 826 32.63 -0.57 -15.40
C CYS A 826 33.25 -1.68 -16.24
N LYS A 827 33.83 -2.71 -15.60
CA LYS A 827 34.43 -3.87 -16.26
C LYS A 827 33.43 -4.58 -17.17
N ARG A 828 32.19 -4.78 -16.71
CA ARG A 828 31.13 -5.46 -17.47
C ARG A 828 30.61 -4.60 -18.63
N ALA A 829 30.36 -3.32 -18.39
CA ALA A 829 29.89 -2.39 -19.43
C ALA A 829 30.88 -2.28 -20.59
N ILE A 830 32.18 -2.08 -20.29
CA ILE A 830 33.24 -2.00 -21.32
C ILE A 830 33.35 -3.33 -22.08
N ALA A 831 33.28 -4.47 -21.40
CA ALA A 831 33.35 -5.77 -22.04
C ALA A 831 32.18 -6.01 -23.02
N TRP A 832 30.96 -5.64 -22.62
CA TRP A 832 29.77 -5.79 -23.44
C TRP A 832 29.78 -4.86 -24.65
N LEU A 833 30.07 -3.57 -24.47
CA LEU A 833 30.18 -2.59 -25.56
C LEU A 833 31.28 -2.97 -26.57
N ARG A 834 32.42 -3.48 -26.10
CA ARG A 834 33.46 -4.04 -26.98
C ARG A 834 32.94 -5.28 -27.74
N GLY A 835 32.15 -6.13 -27.09
CA GLY A 835 31.51 -7.29 -27.72
C GLY A 835 30.62 -6.88 -28.90
N VAL A 836 29.74 -5.91 -28.68
CA VAL A 836 28.86 -5.36 -29.72
C VAL A 836 29.68 -4.72 -30.85
N ALA A 837 30.66 -3.86 -30.52
CA ALA A 837 31.51 -3.22 -31.51
C ALA A 837 32.31 -4.24 -32.37
N ARG A 838 32.74 -5.35 -31.76
CA ARG A 838 33.42 -6.44 -32.47
C ARG A 838 32.52 -7.12 -33.51
N GLN A 839 31.28 -7.42 -33.14
CA GLN A 839 30.31 -8.04 -34.03
C GLN A 839 29.91 -7.08 -35.16
N ALA A 840 29.64 -5.81 -34.84
CA ALA A 840 29.33 -4.79 -35.83
C ALA A 840 30.49 -4.58 -36.84
N ALA A 841 31.74 -4.63 -36.39
CA ALA A 841 32.90 -4.56 -37.28
C ALA A 841 33.07 -5.79 -38.19
N GLN A 842 32.60 -6.97 -37.76
CA GLN A 842 32.66 -8.19 -38.54
C GLN A 842 31.59 -8.23 -39.63
N GLU A 843 30.39 -7.73 -39.32
CA GLU A 843 29.24 -7.69 -40.22
C GLU A 843 29.09 -6.37 -40.99
N GLU A 844 30.10 -5.49 -40.90
CA GLU A 844 30.15 -4.20 -41.63
C GLU A 844 29.02 -3.20 -41.27
N GLU A 845 28.49 -3.28 -40.05
CA GLU A 845 27.49 -2.35 -39.49
C GLU A 845 28.19 -1.12 -38.87
N TRP A 846 28.50 -0.13 -39.72
CA TRP A 846 29.39 0.98 -39.37
C TRP A 846 28.85 1.93 -38.30
N ASP A 847 27.56 2.27 -38.33
CA ASP A 847 26.95 3.20 -37.39
C ASP A 847 26.93 2.61 -35.97
N LEU A 848 26.60 1.32 -35.85
CA LEU A 848 26.62 0.61 -34.58
C LEU A 848 28.04 0.42 -34.05
N LEU A 849 29.01 0.13 -34.93
CA LEU A 849 30.44 0.09 -34.56
C LEU A 849 30.88 1.43 -33.97
N GLU A 850 30.57 2.54 -34.63
CA GLU A 850 30.97 3.86 -34.16
C GLU A 850 30.38 4.17 -32.78
N GLU A 851 29.08 3.92 -32.60
CA GLU A 851 28.39 4.25 -31.34
C GLU A 851 28.82 3.33 -30.18
N ALA A 852 28.99 2.03 -30.44
CA ALA A 852 29.46 1.09 -29.42
C ALA A 852 30.91 1.39 -29.01
N ALA A 853 31.75 1.76 -29.97
CA ALA A 853 33.11 2.22 -29.69
C ALA A 853 33.13 3.52 -28.89
N ARG A 854 32.26 4.48 -29.22
CA ARG A 854 32.09 5.75 -28.49
C ARG A 854 31.77 5.48 -27.03
N GLY A 855 30.72 4.71 -26.75
CA GLY A 855 30.34 4.32 -25.39
C GLY A 855 31.47 3.61 -24.65
N MET A 856 32.15 2.66 -25.31
CA MET A 856 33.29 1.94 -24.72
C MET A 856 34.41 2.91 -24.29
N CYS A 857 34.78 3.87 -25.14
CA CYS A 857 35.78 4.89 -24.83
C CYS A 857 35.32 5.86 -23.73
N THR A 858 34.04 6.18 -23.65
CA THR A 858 33.47 6.98 -22.56
C THR A 858 33.67 6.28 -21.21
N TRP A 859 33.33 5.00 -21.12
CA TRP A 859 33.51 4.20 -19.91
C TRP A 859 34.98 4.00 -19.54
N ASP A 860 35.85 3.71 -20.52
CA ASP A 860 37.28 3.51 -20.31
C ASP A 860 37.96 4.78 -19.75
N ALA A 861 37.60 5.96 -20.27
CA ALA A 861 38.08 7.25 -19.75
C ALA A 861 37.59 7.53 -18.31
N ALA A 862 36.43 7.01 -17.93
CA ALA A 862 35.80 7.20 -16.63
C ALA A 862 36.38 6.29 -15.54
N SER A 863 36.70 5.02 -15.84
CA SER A 863 36.98 4.01 -14.81
C SER A 863 38.44 3.57 -14.67
N ASN A 864 39.29 3.81 -15.69
CA ASN A 864 40.69 3.35 -15.74
C ASN A 864 40.83 1.84 -15.42
N GLU A 865 40.04 0.99 -16.08
CA GLU A 865 39.99 -0.45 -15.82
C GLU A 865 41.05 -1.19 -16.67
N PHE A 866 42.11 -1.66 -16.01
CA PHE A 866 43.31 -2.18 -16.69
C PHE A 866 43.07 -3.50 -17.47
N ASP A 867 42.20 -4.39 -16.99
CA ASP A 867 41.95 -5.68 -17.64
C ASP A 867 41.27 -5.49 -19.00
N GLN A 868 40.27 -4.61 -19.04
CA GLN A 868 39.54 -4.28 -20.26
C GLN A 868 40.39 -3.48 -21.23
N GLN A 869 41.25 -2.58 -20.76
CA GLN A 869 42.21 -1.88 -21.61
C GLN A 869 43.15 -2.84 -22.35
N ASN A 870 43.63 -3.90 -21.68
CA ASN A 870 44.46 -4.91 -22.32
C ASN A 870 43.69 -5.67 -23.41
N ALA A 871 42.46 -6.10 -23.12
CA ALA A 871 41.62 -6.79 -24.09
C ALA A 871 41.22 -5.90 -25.29
N THR A 872 40.98 -4.61 -25.06
CA THR A 872 40.74 -3.62 -26.12
C THR A 872 41.99 -3.39 -26.96
N ARG A 873 43.19 -3.32 -26.34
CA ARG A 873 44.47 -3.21 -27.04
C ARG A 873 44.69 -4.37 -28.01
N ASP A 874 44.40 -5.59 -27.59
CA ASP A 874 44.52 -6.77 -28.44
C ASP A 874 43.54 -6.78 -29.60
N TRP A 875 42.35 -6.23 -29.40
CA TRP A 875 41.38 -6.07 -30.47
C TRP A 875 41.82 -4.99 -31.49
N LEU A 876 42.30 -3.83 -31.02
CA LEU A 876 42.85 -2.75 -31.86
C LEU A 876 43.96 -3.25 -32.79
N ARG A 877 44.82 -4.17 -32.32
CA ARG A 877 45.88 -4.78 -33.14
C ARG A 877 45.36 -5.55 -34.35
N ARG A 878 44.12 -6.05 -34.31
CA ARG A 878 43.53 -6.91 -35.35
C ARG A 878 42.70 -6.13 -36.37
N LEU A 879 42.24 -4.92 -36.04
CA LEU A 879 41.39 -4.11 -36.93
C LEU A 879 42.15 -3.57 -38.13
N ARG A 880 41.50 -3.56 -39.30
CA ARG A 880 42.03 -3.08 -40.58
C ARG A 880 40.97 -2.32 -41.34
N GLY A 881 41.39 -1.47 -42.28
CA GLY A 881 40.47 -0.86 -43.25
C GLY A 881 39.46 0.10 -42.62
N GLN A 882 38.21 0.04 -43.06
CA GLN A 882 37.15 0.98 -42.64
C GLN A 882 36.86 0.92 -41.14
N ALA A 883 36.78 -0.28 -40.55
CA ALA A 883 36.61 -0.44 -39.11
C ALA A 883 37.72 0.24 -38.29
N ALA A 884 38.97 0.18 -38.77
CA ALA A 884 40.10 0.84 -38.14
C ALA A 884 40.00 2.37 -38.26
N GLN A 885 39.50 2.90 -39.38
CA GLN A 885 39.31 4.34 -39.60
C GLN A 885 38.22 4.93 -38.70
N ILE A 886 37.08 4.23 -38.56
CA ILE A 886 35.98 4.62 -37.68
C ILE A 886 36.48 4.68 -36.23
N LEU A 887 37.12 3.61 -35.77
CA LEU A 887 37.63 3.55 -34.40
C LEU A 887 38.73 4.58 -34.15
N ALA A 888 39.57 4.87 -35.15
CA ALA A 888 40.52 5.98 -35.08
C ALA A 888 39.84 7.36 -34.97
N GLY A 889 38.66 7.53 -35.56
CA GLY A 889 37.80 8.71 -35.37
C GLY A 889 37.37 8.84 -33.92
N VAL A 890 36.75 7.79 -33.36
CA VAL A 890 36.30 7.75 -31.96
C VAL A 890 37.45 8.01 -30.98
N LEU A 891 38.62 7.41 -31.20
CA LEU A 891 39.81 7.62 -30.35
C LEU A 891 40.31 9.07 -30.38
N ARG A 892 40.16 9.80 -31.50
CA ARG A 892 40.51 11.23 -31.57
C ARG A 892 39.56 12.08 -30.74
N GLU A 893 38.29 11.69 -30.69
CA GLU A 893 37.26 12.36 -29.88
C GLU A 893 37.39 12.05 -28.39
N HIS A 894 38.01 10.93 -28.03
CA HIS A 894 38.20 10.47 -26.65
C HIS A 894 39.69 10.37 -26.28
N PRO A 895 40.42 11.50 -26.19
CA PRO A 895 41.85 11.49 -25.90
C PRO A 895 42.19 10.87 -24.53
N GLY A 896 41.27 10.94 -23.55
CA GLY A 896 41.42 10.32 -22.24
C GLY A 896 41.56 8.79 -22.32
N SER A 897 40.71 8.13 -23.11
CA SER A 897 40.80 6.68 -23.36
C SER A 897 41.98 6.35 -24.28
N ALA A 898 42.21 7.14 -25.35
CA ALA A 898 43.28 6.89 -26.31
C ALA A 898 44.69 6.84 -25.68
N ARG A 899 44.90 7.60 -24.60
CA ARG A 899 46.17 7.62 -23.85
C ARG A 899 46.52 6.27 -23.24
N PHE A 900 45.55 5.41 -22.91
CA PHE A 900 45.81 4.07 -22.36
C PHE A 900 46.38 3.09 -23.41
N TYR A 901 46.36 3.47 -24.69
CA TYR A 901 46.83 2.64 -25.80
C TYR A 901 48.13 3.14 -26.43
N TYR A 902 48.89 4.01 -25.74
CA TYR A 902 50.10 4.67 -26.27
C TYR A 902 51.12 3.71 -26.92
N GLU A 903 51.23 2.47 -26.41
CA GLU A 903 52.14 1.44 -26.91
C GLU A 903 51.91 1.11 -28.40
N LEU A 904 50.64 1.15 -28.83
CA LEU A 904 50.26 0.82 -30.20
C LEU A 904 50.80 1.83 -31.22
N ALA A 905 51.09 3.08 -30.83
CA ALA A 905 51.61 4.12 -31.72
C ALA A 905 52.93 3.71 -32.43
N GLY A 906 53.74 2.90 -31.75
CA GLY A 906 55.01 2.38 -32.25
C GLY A 906 54.89 1.07 -33.05
N GLU A 907 53.81 0.33 -32.88
CA GLU A 907 53.65 -1.01 -33.45
C GLU A 907 53.33 -0.97 -34.94
N ARG A 908 54.27 -1.40 -35.80
CA ARG A 908 54.08 -1.38 -37.27
C ARG A 908 52.95 -2.29 -37.76
N ALA A 909 52.57 -3.30 -36.98
CA ALA A 909 51.50 -4.23 -37.32
C ALA A 909 50.09 -3.64 -37.12
N VAL A 910 49.97 -2.52 -36.39
CA VAL A 910 48.69 -1.83 -36.16
C VAL A 910 48.37 -0.91 -37.34
N ASP A 911 47.09 -0.78 -37.67
CA ASP A 911 46.62 0.10 -38.73
C ASP A 911 47.10 1.56 -38.54
N LEU A 912 47.52 2.19 -39.63
CA LEU A 912 48.11 3.53 -39.61
C LEU A 912 47.15 4.58 -39.03
N SER A 913 45.85 4.44 -39.30
CA SER A 913 44.81 5.37 -38.82
C SER A 913 44.71 5.37 -37.29
N ILE A 914 44.66 4.19 -36.67
CA ILE A 914 44.64 3.99 -35.21
C ILE A 914 45.93 4.52 -34.59
N ARG A 915 47.09 4.20 -35.18
CA ARG A 915 48.40 4.72 -34.71
C ARG A 915 48.45 6.23 -34.73
N SER A 916 47.90 6.85 -35.78
CA SER A 916 47.85 8.31 -35.92
C SER A 916 46.96 8.92 -34.83
N ALA A 917 45.77 8.36 -34.60
CA ALA A 917 44.85 8.84 -33.57
C ALA A 917 45.48 8.81 -32.17
N ILE A 918 46.13 7.71 -31.80
CA ILE A 918 46.81 7.55 -30.51
C ILE A 918 47.98 8.52 -30.37
N ARG A 919 48.79 8.73 -31.43
CA ARG A 919 49.88 9.72 -31.41
C ARG A 919 49.37 11.12 -31.16
N SER A 920 48.26 11.50 -31.81
CA SER A 920 47.65 12.82 -31.59
C SER A 920 47.19 13.01 -30.14
N ALA A 921 46.63 11.98 -29.50
CA ALA A 921 46.16 12.05 -28.11
C ALA A 921 47.28 12.01 -27.04
N THR A 922 48.46 11.50 -27.39
CA THR A 922 49.63 11.38 -26.50
C THR A 922 50.64 12.51 -26.66
N SER A 923 50.53 13.29 -27.74
CA SER A 923 51.42 14.43 -28.03
C SER A 923 50.91 15.77 -27.46
N ASN A 924 49.67 15.78 -26.97
CA ASN A 924 49.06 16.80 -26.11
C ASN A 924 48.94 16.23 -24.70
#